data_AF-A0A139AZY4-F1
#
_entry.id   AF-A0A139AZY4-F1
#
_cell.length_a   1.000
_cell.length_b   1.000
_cell.length_c   1.000
_cell.angle_alpha   90.00
_cell.angle_beta   90.00
_cell.angle_gamma   90.00
#
_symmetry.space_group_name_H-M   'P 1'
#
loop_
_entity.id
_entity.type
_entity.pdbx_description
1 polymer ?
#
loop_
_entity_poly.entity_id
_entity_poly.type
_entity_poly.pdbx_seq_one_letter_code
_entity_poly.pdbx_strand_id
1 'polypeptide(L)'
;MAADRILHVVFLVDITGSMGTQIEGVKAMVSEFCAVDRPGVALHLHTFTETTKQSFVTMTSRDMSQSDVRSYVWNKLKLNSPPDMRETNAYGGDGPENSAAGLAFLMKKFTSSDNVITFLITDADPHYRHHGTSQEAQREAELLRENGYPTDIFQVLNLVCETLNITLVPIIYSTPDLRWYTQGAALTNGLILFPQHGDSRLLASGLGALLTSLQARVLGGGAAISEATLHELRGFRVSAPDTDNFEPLEEDPGVRASGSAHVTGTDDMRGALGRLLDTATDRFKGKRATKRVKGVDTNAAAASVKFFVVSMLEALGRTDLLGEEGALATEVRDEMRKLAETDKSVVSPLILEPLPPLTAEEIGASEGAVQCAVLLESAVGAITSLKELPIKNEEDLTKWLTLTIETLMVRFVDVRFPRDKLNPALVDFADAWAANIRSVSTSSVVSALAAIGMRAETSSDGHLVYKDPMSKKEYSTALIIAHPDDAVLTRGFQVLSGLPVLHGVIQGNLVSGGYQLFPSLSPGLTSAALVQMAFEISAKGRDPTEAEWEVMRSLLWTLKKQTIVPAMDIVRSLRDGKGFNNPSDAIPKLVAALLAFLRRKKMVPTDSPQPRVLKELFEEMTAGRVAAIQNVNNRRAADGKEPIYPGWLSPEEIGRCFLEDWDFDKVKPLEELHPCEIFAAKRETESTKAPERDAPGWEKRLGERLAETELFKGSYKAHQLLCRIVVGADVKARDPSRAIPTTVQGTLDEDTARGIMVESALLGRRPARFELMNADEPKDQEWRRRDPSEYSLIEMGRSIVADCVAPQVKAWWEQRSTFARDTLVKMVEDKVIKKVPGGKLSAEKEASIVAQMREKLTTTVLGREFKLSRMDVPDLLTRVPKEKMDTVGKILVLGGWTTMEPSSLRRSYKVILELFEGCESQDAIKEALLKTMTCKRESGPNRHGHSLEFPWPGPLGWTKEYQEARLKATPAGTADPERWRRAVERSCEWMRKCTEAGEVLPPITRVKRAR
;
A
#
# COMPACT_ATOMS: atom_id res chain seq x y z
N MET A 1 0.92 -59.35 12.35
CA MET A 1 -0.53 -59.15 12.11
C MET A 1 -0.76 -57.66 12.03
N ALA A 2 -1.31 -57.16 10.91
CA ALA A 2 -1.57 -55.74 10.69
C ALA A 2 -3.08 -55.54 10.42
N ALA A 3 -3.90 -55.99 11.36
CA ALA A 3 -5.35 -55.89 11.26
C ALA A 3 -5.83 -54.47 11.63
N ASP A 4 -6.85 -54.01 10.92
CA ASP A 4 -7.88 -53.06 11.36
C ASP A 4 -7.41 -51.68 11.86
N ARG A 5 -6.52 -51.02 11.10
CA ARG A 5 -6.52 -49.56 11.04
C ARG A 5 -7.60 -49.07 10.08
N ILE A 6 -8.79 -48.82 10.62
CA ILE A 6 -9.93 -48.27 9.86
C ILE A 6 -9.72 -46.77 9.64
N LEU A 7 -10.04 -46.31 8.43
CA LEU A 7 -10.08 -44.89 8.05
C LEU A 7 -11.54 -44.41 8.10
N HIS A 8 -11.83 -43.44 8.96
CA HIS A 8 -13.16 -42.85 9.09
C HIS A 8 -13.32 -41.67 8.13
N VAL A 9 -14.36 -41.71 7.29
CA VAL A 9 -14.67 -40.64 6.33
C VAL A 9 -16.04 -40.06 6.68
N VAL A 10 -16.07 -38.77 7.00
CA VAL A 10 -17.28 -38.05 7.42
C VAL A 10 -17.65 -37.05 6.34
N PHE A 11 -18.87 -37.15 5.83
CA PHE A 11 -19.51 -36.06 5.10
C PHE A 11 -20.27 -35.20 6.11
N LEU A 12 -19.82 -33.97 6.34
CA LEU A 12 -20.42 -33.01 7.27
C LEU A 12 -21.13 -31.94 6.42
N VAL A 13 -22.44 -32.07 6.27
CA VAL A 13 -23.20 -31.44 5.18
C VAL A 13 -24.16 -30.37 5.70
N ASP A 14 -23.99 -29.16 5.18
CA ASP A 14 -24.95 -28.06 5.25
C ASP A 14 -26.23 -28.41 4.49
N ILE A 15 -27.38 -28.18 5.11
CA ILE A 15 -28.71 -28.47 4.52
C ILE A 15 -29.67 -27.28 4.59
N THR A 16 -29.15 -26.08 4.81
CA THR A 16 -29.89 -24.81 4.97
C THR A 16 -30.49 -24.30 3.65
N GLY A 17 -31.24 -23.20 3.69
CA GLY A 17 -32.05 -22.76 2.54
C GLY A 17 -31.24 -22.38 1.28
N SER A 18 -30.04 -21.83 1.46
CA SER A 18 -29.12 -21.39 0.40
C SER A 18 -28.64 -22.54 -0.50
N MET A 19 -28.40 -23.72 0.10
CA MET A 19 -27.99 -24.96 -0.57
C MET A 19 -29.07 -25.54 -1.53
N GLY A 20 -30.19 -24.84 -1.76
CA GLY A 20 -31.40 -25.37 -2.40
C GLY A 20 -31.24 -25.89 -3.84
N THR A 21 -30.33 -25.35 -4.64
CA THR A 21 -30.03 -25.87 -5.99
C THR A 21 -28.92 -26.93 -6.01
N GLN A 22 -28.17 -27.03 -4.90
CA GLN A 22 -26.95 -27.81 -4.76
C GLN A 22 -27.21 -29.15 -4.06
N ILE A 23 -28.16 -29.19 -3.12
CA ILE A 23 -28.37 -30.29 -2.17
C ILE A 23 -28.61 -31.66 -2.83
N GLU A 24 -29.42 -31.74 -3.89
CA GLU A 24 -29.68 -33.02 -4.57
C GLU A 24 -28.45 -33.47 -5.39
N GLY A 25 -27.62 -32.53 -5.88
CA GLY A 25 -26.31 -32.82 -6.48
C GLY A 25 -25.28 -33.32 -5.47
N VAL A 26 -25.23 -32.72 -4.27
CA VAL A 26 -24.43 -33.17 -3.12
C VAL A 26 -24.87 -34.58 -2.68
N LYS A 27 -26.17 -34.78 -2.52
CA LYS A 27 -26.78 -36.07 -2.13
C LYS A 27 -26.52 -37.17 -3.14
N ALA A 28 -26.62 -36.88 -4.44
CA ALA A 28 -26.24 -37.81 -5.49
C ALA A 28 -24.72 -38.08 -5.50
N MET A 29 -23.88 -37.07 -5.25
CA MET A 29 -22.42 -37.24 -5.17
C MET A 29 -22.03 -38.15 -3.99
N VAL A 30 -22.56 -37.88 -2.79
CA VAL A 30 -22.29 -38.72 -1.61
C VAL A 30 -22.89 -40.11 -1.79
N SER A 31 -24.07 -40.25 -2.40
CA SER A 31 -24.66 -41.56 -2.70
C SER A 31 -23.83 -42.39 -3.68
N GLU A 32 -23.33 -41.80 -4.77
CA GLU A 32 -22.46 -42.50 -5.73
C GLU A 32 -21.06 -42.76 -5.14
N PHE A 33 -20.55 -41.91 -4.25
CA PHE A 33 -19.32 -42.17 -3.50
C PHE A 33 -19.48 -43.39 -2.57
N CYS A 34 -20.61 -43.47 -1.86
CA CYS A 34 -20.99 -44.61 -1.02
C CYS A 34 -21.42 -45.85 -1.85
N ALA A 35 -21.44 -45.80 -3.19
CA ALA A 35 -21.73 -46.96 -4.03
C ALA A 35 -20.55 -47.93 -4.18
N VAL A 36 -19.31 -47.44 -4.01
CA VAL A 36 -18.07 -48.18 -4.25
C VAL A 36 -17.51 -48.69 -2.92
N ASP A 37 -17.61 -49.99 -2.66
CA ASP A 37 -17.04 -50.61 -1.45
C ASP A 37 -15.52 -50.40 -1.37
N ARG A 38 -15.01 -50.13 -0.17
CA ARG A 38 -13.61 -49.80 0.12
C ARG A 38 -13.18 -50.47 1.43
N PRO A 39 -12.58 -51.68 1.37
CA PRO A 39 -12.14 -52.41 2.55
C PRO A 39 -11.26 -51.55 3.47
N GLY A 40 -11.56 -51.51 4.76
CA GLY A 40 -10.85 -50.69 5.75
C GLY A 40 -11.29 -49.22 5.82
N VAL A 41 -12.34 -48.81 5.10
CA VAL A 41 -12.96 -47.48 5.22
C VAL A 41 -14.33 -47.60 5.89
N ALA A 42 -14.64 -46.68 6.81
CA ALA A 42 -15.97 -46.56 7.40
C ALA A 42 -16.55 -45.16 7.17
N LEU A 43 -17.70 -45.10 6.49
CA LEU A 43 -18.35 -43.86 6.07
C LEU A 43 -19.36 -43.36 7.11
N HIS A 44 -19.52 -42.04 7.20
CA HIS A 44 -20.48 -41.38 8.09
C HIS A 44 -21.12 -40.17 7.41
N LEU A 45 -22.39 -39.90 7.72
CA LEU A 45 -23.05 -38.64 7.37
C LEU A 45 -23.35 -37.88 8.66
N HIS A 46 -22.98 -36.60 8.67
CA HIS A 46 -23.34 -35.62 9.68
C HIS A 46 -23.97 -34.43 8.96
N THR A 47 -24.88 -33.69 9.61
CA THR A 47 -25.47 -32.47 9.02
C THR A 47 -25.58 -31.35 10.04
N PHE A 48 -25.59 -30.10 9.58
CA PHE A 48 -25.89 -28.92 10.38
C PHE A 48 -26.90 -28.00 9.66
N THR A 49 -27.74 -27.32 10.43
CA THR A 49 -28.77 -26.37 9.97
C THR A 49 -29.46 -25.72 11.19
N GLU A 50 -30.17 -24.60 11.02
CA GLU A 50 -30.78 -23.90 12.16
C GLU A 50 -32.02 -23.03 11.89
N THR A 51 -32.45 -22.34 12.94
CA THR A 51 -33.50 -21.34 13.00
C THR A 51 -33.15 -20.30 14.07
N THR A 52 -33.74 -19.10 13.98
CA THR A 52 -33.90 -18.10 15.08
C THR A 52 -34.10 -18.66 16.50
N LYS A 53 -34.68 -19.86 16.64
CA LYS A 53 -35.03 -20.48 17.93
C LYS A 53 -34.07 -21.57 18.40
N GLN A 54 -33.40 -22.25 17.49
CA GLN A 54 -32.57 -23.42 17.78
C GLN A 54 -31.68 -23.78 16.58
N SER A 55 -30.43 -24.13 16.87
CA SER A 55 -29.50 -24.74 15.91
C SER A 55 -29.45 -26.26 16.09
N PHE A 56 -29.26 -26.98 14.98
CA PHE A 56 -29.34 -28.45 14.93
C PHE A 56 -28.06 -29.04 14.34
N VAL A 57 -27.64 -30.18 14.90
CA VAL A 57 -26.59 -31.04 14.34
C VAL A 57 -27.06 -32.50 14.42
N THR A 58 -26.95 -33.24 13.32
CA THR A 58 -27.31 -34.67 13.26
C THR A 58 -26.12 -35.53 12.85
N MET A 59 -26.13 -36.81 13.23
CA MET A 59 -25.02 -37.75 12.99
C MET A 59 -25.55 -39.18 12.80
N THR A 60 -25.04 -39.91 11.81
CA THR A 60 -25.27 -41.37 11.70
C THR A 60 -24.64 -42.12 12.88
N SER A 61 -25.02 -43.39 13.12
CA SER A 61 -24.26 -44.25 14.05
C SER A 61 -22.81 -44.47 13.56
N ARG A 62 -21.93 -45.01 14.43
CA ARG A 62 -20.64 -45.56 13.99
C ARG A 62 -20.79 -46.91 13.27
N ASP A 63 -21.85 -47.66 13.57
CA ASP A 63 -22.01 -49.07 13.18
C ASP A 63 -22.85 -49.29 11.90
N MET A 64 -23.22 -48.22 11.20
CA MET A 64 -23.95 -48.33 9.92
C MET A 64 -23.04 -48.89 8.82
N SER A 65 -23.52 -49.86 8.05
CA SER A 65 -22.80 -50.32 6.87
C SER A 65 -22.74 -49.21 5.80
N GLN A 66 -21.79 -49.30 4.87
CA GLN A 66 -21.72 -48.35 3.75
C GLN A 66 -23.02 -48.32 2.92
N SER A 67 -23.70 -49.46 2.77
CA SER A 67 -25.04 -49.55 2.18
C SER A 67 -26.13 -48.83 2.99
N ASP A 68 -26.07 -48.87 4.32
CA ASP A 68 -26.98 -48.14 5.18
C ASP A 68 -26.73 -46.64 5.11
N VAL A 69 -25.46 -46.20 5.10
CA VAL A 69 -25.08 -44.78 4.94
C VAL A 69 -25.53 -44.26 3.57
N ARG A 70 -25.34 -45.03 2.48
CA ARG A 70 -25.88 -44.68 1.15
C ARG A 70 -27.40 -44.53 1.18
N SER A 71 -28.09 -45.47 1.81
CA SER A 71 -29.55 -45.46 1.96
C SER A 71 -30.04 -44.31 2.85
N TYR A 72 -29.28 -43.94 3.87
CA TYR A 72 -29.55 -42.82 4.76
C TYR A 72 -29.38 -41.49 4.02
N VAL A 73 -28.29 -41.32 3.27
CA VAL A 73 -28.08 -40.16 2.38
C VAL A 73 -29.25 -40.02 1.40
N TRP A 74 -29.63 -41.08 0.68
CA TRP A 74 -30.68 -40.98 -0.32
C TRP A 74 -32.08 -40.70 0.26
N ASN A 75 -32.41 -41.30 1.41
CA ASN A 75 -33.76 -41.23 1.98
C ASN A 75 -33.94 -40.19 3.11
N LYS A 76 -32.87 -39.67 3.71
CA LYS A 76 -32.92 -38.73 4.86
C LYS A 76 -32.23 -37.40 4.60
N LEU A 77 -31.22 -37.31 3.72
CA LEU A 77 -30.63 -36.01 3.38
C LEU A 77 -31.63 -35.19 2.55
N LYS A 78 -32.05 -34.04 3.08
CA LYS A 78 -33.05 -33.16 2.49
C LYS A 78 -32.88 -31.73 2.99
N LEU A 79 -33.07 -30.77 2.10
CA LEU A 79 -33.07 -29.34 2.42
C LEU A 79 -34.03 -29.01 3.58
N ASN A 80 -33.54 -28.17 4.49
CA ASN A 80 -34.22 -27.62 5.67
C ASN A 80 -34.80 -28.67 6.63
N SER A 81 -34.40 -29.94 6.53
CA SER A 81 -35.02 -31.04 7.26
C SER A 81 -33.94 -31.88 7.95
N PRO A 82 -33.51 -31.50 9.17
CA PRO A 82 -32.49 -32.25 9.90
C PRO A 82 -32.86 -33.73 10.01
N PRO A 83 -32.01 -34.66 9.55
CA PRO A 83 -32.27 -36.09 9.56
C PRO A 83 -32.82 -36.62 10.89
N ASP A 84 -33.82 -37.50 10.77
CA ASP A 84 -34.58 -38.11 11.86
C ASP A 84 -35.41 -37.17 12.76
N MET A 85 -35.30 -35.85 12.60
CA MET A 85 -36.20 -34.88 13.23
C MET A 85 -37.43 -34.63 12.34
N ARG A 86 -38.58 -35.23 12.70
CA ARG A 86 -39.85 -35.03 11.99
C ARG A 86 -40.38 -33.62 12.24
N GLU A 87 -41.01 -33.04 11.21
CA GLU A 87 -41.71 -31.74 11.24
C GLU A 87 -40.83 -30.50 11.51
N THR A 88 -39.59 -30.66 11.96
CA THR A 88 -38.58 -29.59 11.98
C THR A 88 -38.28 -29.11 10.56
N ASN A 89 -38.43 -27.80 10.35
CA ASN A 89 -38.20 -27.13 9.07
C ASN A 89 -37.22 -25.97 9.32
N ALA A 90 -35.93 -26.29 9.33
CA ALA A 90 -34.83 -25.42 9.69
C ALA A 90 -34.27 -24.74 8.43
N TYR A 91 -34.75 -23.53 8.14
CA TYR A 91 -34.45 -22.85 6.88
C TYR A 91 -33.08 -22.13 6.85
N GLY A 92 -32.41 -21.98 8.00
CA GLY A 92 -31.34 -21.01 8.14
C GLY A 92 -31.86 -19.57 8.04
N GLY A 93 -30.96 -18.64 7.71
CA GLY A 93 -31.28 -17.29 7.26
C GLY A 93 -30.54 -16.97 5.95
N ASP A 94 -30.76 -15.80 5.36
CA ASP A 94 -29.97 -15.36 4.19
C ASP A 94 -28.56 -14.87 4.63
N GLY A 95 -27.79 -15.71 5.33
CA GLY A 95 -26.64 -15.28 6.15
C GLY A 95 -25.61 -16.36 6.47
N PRO A 96 -24.91 -16.24 7.62
CA PRO A 96 -24.00 -17.27 8.12
C PRO A 96 -24.76 -18.42 8.79
N GLU A 97 -24.11 -19.59 8.91
CA GLU A 97 -24.70 -20.86 9.37
C GLU A 97 -23.81 -21.60 10.39
N ASN A 98 -24.40 -22.54 11.15
CA ASN A 98 -23.79 -23.25 12.29
C ASN A 98 -22.71 -24.31 11.98
N SER A 99 -21.78 -23.98 11.08
CA SER A 99 -20.62 -24.82 10.71
C SER A 99 -19.73 -25.21 11.88
N ALA A 100 -19.59 -24.37 12.92
CA ALA A 100 -18.67 -24.62 14.03
C ALA A 100 -19.24 -25.66 15.01
N ALA A 101 -20.52 -25.60 15.34
CA ALA A 101 -21.22 -26.64 16.11
C ALA A 101 -21.25 -27.98 15.36
N GLY A 102 -21.44 -27.95 14.03
CA GLY A 102 -21.34 -29.13 13.17
C GLY A 102 -19.98 -29.82 13.29
N LEU A 103 -18.89 -29.04 13.32
CA LEU A 103 -17.53 -29.54 13.47
C LEU A 103 -17.21 -29.99 14.92
N ALA A 104 -17.65 -29.24 15.93
CA ALA A 104 -17.43 -29.56 17.35
C ALA A 104 -17.98 -30.95 17.73
N PHE A 105 -19.15 -31.31 17.20
CA PHE A 105 -19.82 -32.57 17.52
C PHE A 105 -19.08 -33.81 16.99
N LEU A 106 -18.08 -33.67 16.11
CA LEU A 106 -17.17 -34.78 15.76
C LEU A 106 -16.47 -35.35 17.00
N MET A 107 -16.12 -34.49 17.97
CA MET A 107 -15.47 -34.90 19.23
C MET A 107 -16.36 -35.73 20.17
N LYS A 108 -17.66 -35.84 19.88
CA LYS A 108 -18.57 -36.77 20.60
C LYS A 108 -18.55 -38.19 20.04
N LYS A 109 -18.08 -38.35 18.80
CA LYS A 109 -18.13 -39.60 18.04
C LYS A 109 -16.74 -40.18 17.79
N PHE A 110 -15.71 -39.34 17.69
CA PHE A 110 -14.33 -39.71 17.37
C PHE A 110 -13.35 -39.24 18.45
N THR A 111 -12.14 -39.79 18.40
CA THR A 111 -11.05 -39.63 19.36
C THR A 111 -9.74 -39.32 18.63
N SER A 112 -8.68 -38.91 19.35
CA SER A 112 -7.33 -38.77 18.80
C SER A 112 -6.73 -40.08 18.23
N SER A 113 -7.26 -41.25 18.62
CA SER A 113 -6.91 -42.56 18.04
C SER A 113 -7.65 -42.91 16.75
N ASP A 114 -8.73 -42.21 16.41
CA ASP A 114 -9.46 -42.40 15.17
C ASP A 114 -8.78 -41.61 14.03
N ASN A 115 -8.51 -42.22 12.87
CA ASN A 115 -8.05 -41.50 11.69
C ASN A 115 -9.29 -40.95 10.95
N VAL A 116 -9.48 -39.63 10.93
CA VAL A 116 -10.71 -39.00 10.40
C VAL A 116 -10.39 -38.11 9.19
N ILE A 117 -11.09 -38.31 8.07
CA ILE A 117 -11.19 -37.33 6.98
C ILE A 117 -12.59 -36.74 7.03
N THR A 118 -12.72 -35.41 7.04
CA THR A 118 -14.03 -34.72 7.02
C THR A 118 -14.18 -33.87 5.77
N PHE A 119 -15.06 -34.29 4.88
CA PHE A 119 -15.58 -33.46 3.79
C PHE A 119 -16.69 -32.56 4.34
N LEU A 120 -16.36 -31.33 4.70
CA LEU A 120 -17.33 -30.33 5.16
C LEU A 120 -17.92 -29.62 3.95
N ILE A 121 -19.23 -29.68 3.73
CA ILE A 121 -19.90 -29.20 2.51
C ILE A 121 -20.84 -28.06 2.86
N THR A 122 -20.67 -26.86 2.28
CA THR A 122 -21.47 -25.65 2.60
C THR A 122 -21.41 -24.60 1.48
N ASP A 123 -22.30 -23.61 1.54
CA ASP A 123 -22.30 -22.42 0.70
C ASP A 123 -22.46 -21.09 1.50
N ALA A 124 -22.19 -21.10 2.80
CA ALA A 124 -22.36 -19.96 3.71
C ALA A 124 -21.06 -19.53 4.45
N ASP A 125 -21.11 -18.39 5.13
CA ASP A 125 -20.14 -17.98 6.16
C ASP A 125 -20.41 -18.78 7.45
N PRO A 126 -19.42 -19.09 8.31
CA PRO A 126 -19.70 -19.44 9.71
C PRO A 126 -20.09 -18.20 10.53
N HIS A 127 -20.68 -18.38 11.71
CA HIS A 127 -21.00 -17.29 12.64
C HIS A 127 -19.79 -16.57 13.25
N TYR A 128 -19.10 -15.77 12.44
CA TYR A 128 -18.10 -14.82 12.91
C TYR A 128 -18.68 -13.91 14.01
N ARG A 129 -17.87 -13.50 14.99
CA ARG A 129 -18.24 -12.67 16.15
C ARG A 129 -18.92 -11.35 15.76
N HIS A 130 -18.62 -10.80 14.58
CA HIS A 130 -19.29 -9.61 14.04
C HIS A 130 -20.75 -9.84 13.59
N HIS A 131 -21.21 -11.09 13.55
CA HIS A 131 -22.61 -11.50 13.40
C HIS A 131 -23.29 -11.86 14.73
N GLY A 132 -22.60 -11.83 15.89
CA GLY A 132 -23.10 -12.30 17.20
C GLY A 132 -24.33 -11.58 17.78
N THR A 133 -24.93 -10.66 17.04
CA THR A 133 -26.24 -10.05 17.31
C THR A 133 -27.40 -10.72 16.55
N SER A 134 -27.15 -11.68 15.65
CA SER A 134 -28.21 -12.53 15.07
C SER A 134 -28.74 -13.50 16.12
N GLN A 135 -29.94 -14.04 15.89
CA GLN A 135 -30.54 -14.99 16.82
C GLN A 135 -29.90 -16.38 16.64
N GLU A 136 -29.65 -16.73 15.39
CA GLU A 136 -28.94 -17.92 14.90
C GLU A 136 -27.57 -18.07 15.59
N ALA A 137 -26.70 -17.06 15.52
CA ALA A 137 -25.38 -17.06 16.18
C ALA A 137 -25.49 -17.25 17.70
N GLN A 138 -26.55 -16.71 18.32
CA GLN A 138 -26.81 -16.88 19.74
C GLN A 138 -27.26 -18.30 20.09
N ARG A 139 -28.02 -18.97 19.20
CA ARG A 139 -28.40 -20.39 19.35
C ARG A 139 -27.24 -21.34 19.09
N GLU A 140 -26.34 -21.05 18.16
CA GLU A 140 -25.11 -21.81 18.00
C GLU A 140 -24.22 -21.67 19.25
N ALA A 141 -24.03 -20.44 19.75
CA ALA A 141 -23.25 -20.16 20.95
C ALA A 141 -23.89 -20.76 22.23
N GLU A 142 -25.21 -20.88 22.30
CA GLU A 142 -25.90 -21.65 23.35
C GLU A 142 -25.65 -23.14 23.20
N LEU A 143 -25.87 -23.72 22.01
CA LEU A 143 -25.66 -25.15 21.74
C LEU A 143 -24.23 -25.59 22.02
N LEU A 144 -23.22 -24.80 21.64
CA LEU A 144 -21.82 -25.04 21.96
C LEU A 144 -21.59 -25.07 23.49
N ARG A 145 -22.11 -24.05 24.20
CA ARG A 145 -21.95 -23.87 25.65
C ARG A 145 -22.64 -24.97 26.45
N GLU A 146 -23.87 -25.35 26.10
CA GLU A 146 -24.61 -26.46 26.72
C GLU A 146 -23.88 -27.80 26.60
N ASN A 147 -23.03 -27.94 25.59
CA ASN A 147 -22.25 -29.14 25.30
C ASN A 147 -20.78 -29.04 25.71
N GLY A 148 -20.41 -27.98 26.47
CA GLY A 148 -19.08 -27.82 27.06
C GLY A 148 -17.99 -27.30 26.12
N TYR A 149 -18.36 -26.77 24.94
CA TYR A 149 -17.42 -26.23 23.97
C TYR A 149 -17.24 -24.70 24.09
N PRO A 150 -16.13 -24.13 23.58
CA PRO A 150 -16.00 -22.69 23.38
C PRO A 150 -17.12 -22.13 22.51
N THR A 151 -17.45 -20.85 22.69
CA THR A 151 -18.48 -20.17 21.87
C THR A 151 -17.90 -19.27 20.78
N ASP A 152 -16.57 -19.22 20.64
CA ASP A 152 -15.90 -18.57 19.53
C ASP A 152 -15.56 -19.63 18.46
N ILE A 153 -15.93 -19.36 17.20
CA ILE A 153 -15.80 -20.34 16.12
C ILE A 153 -14.34 -20.74 15.85
N PHE A 154 -13.36 -19.88 16.12
CA PHE A 154 -11.95 -20.19 15.93
C PHE A 154 -11.40 -21.03 17.09
N GLN A 155 -11.82 -20.75 18.34
CA GLN A 155 -11.51 -21.61 19.49
C GLN A 155 -12.07 -23.02 19.32
N VAL A 156 -13.30 -23.15 18.78
CA VAL A 156 -13.89 -24.46 18.43
C VAL A 156 -13.07 -25.18 17.36
N LEU A 157 -12.66 -24.47 16.31
CA LEU A 157 -11.88 -25.04 15.21
C LEU A 157 -10.50 -25.54 15.68
N ASN A 158 -9.78 -24.72 16.46
CA ASN A 158 -8.47 -25.08 17.01
C ASN A 158 -8.62 -26.30 17.95
N LEU A 159 -9.59 -26.28 18.87
CA LEU A 159 -9.88 -27.39 19.79
C LEU A 159 -10.16 -28.72 19.06
N VAL A 160 -10.92 -28.71 17.95
CA VAL A 160 -11.17 -29.92 17.15
C VAL A 160 -9.89 -30.43 16.49
N CYS A 161 -9.07 -29.52 15.94
CA CYS A 161 -7.80 -29.87 15.28
C CYS A 161 -6.72 -30.38 16.27
N GLU A 162 -6.77 -29.95 17.53
CA GLU A 162 -5.91 -30.45 18.61
C GLU A 162 -6.40 -31.78 19.21
N THR A 163 -7.72 -31.96 19.31
CA THR A 163 -8.33 -33.12 19.98
C THR A 163 -8.46 -34.35 19.08
N LEU A 164 -8.64 -34.16 17.76
CA LEU A 164 -8.84 -35.24 16.80
C LEU A 164 -7.69 -35.36 15.81
N ASN A 165 -7.37 -36.59 15.41
CA ASN A 165 -6.48 -36.86 14.28
C ASN A 165 -7.29 -36.72 12.96
N ILE A 166 -7.57 -35.47 12.60
CA ILE A 166 -8.52 -35.07 11.55
C ILE A 166 -7.83 -34.41 10.35
N THR A 167 -8.30 -34.71 9.14
CA THR A 167 -8.04 -33.97 7.90
C THR A 167 -9.32 -33.32 7.40
N LEU A 168 -9.42 -31.99 7.47
CA LEU A 168 -10.58 -31.23 6.98
C LEU A 168 -10.42 -30.88 5.50
N VAL A 169 -11.45 -31.17 4.71
CA VAL A 169 -11.51 -30.88 3.27
C VAL A 169 -12.83 -30.13 2.97
N PRO A 170 -12.86 -28.78 3.08
CA PRO A 170 -14.07 -28.01 2.79
C PRO A 170 -14.44 -28.06 1.30
N ILE A 171 -15.70 -28.39 1.00
CA ILE A 171 -16.28 -28.38 -0.34
C ILE A 171 -17.27 -27.20 -0.41
N ILE A 172 -16.84 -26.12 -1.07
CA ILE A 172 -17.53 -24.83 -1.02
C ILE A 172 -18.27 -24.58 -2.34
N TYR A 173 -19.58 -24.36 -2.25
CA TYR A 173 -20.47 -24.21 -3.41
C TYR A 173 -20.74 -22.75 -3.83
N SER A 174 -20.33 -21.75 -3.03
CA SER A 174 -20.49 -20.32 -3.32
C SER A 174 -19.17 -19.53 -3.12
N THR A 175 -19.25 -18.27 -2.69
CA THR A 175 -18.10 -17.40 -2.37
C THR A 175 -18.24 -16.79 -0.96
N PRO A 176 -18.21 -17.61 0.11
CA PRO A 176 -18.21 -17.10 1.48
C PRO A 176 -16.86 -16.48 1.86
N ASP A 177 -16.78 -15.85 3.02
CA ASP A 177 -15.55 -15.50 3.69
C ASP A 177 -14.81 -16.79 4.10
N LEU A 178 -13.92 -17.22 3.21
CA LEU A 178 -13.14 -18.43 3.34
C LEU A 178 -12.16 -18.44 4.54
N ARG A 179 -12.02 -17.38 5.35
CA ARG A 179 -10.98 -17.31 6.41
C ARG A 179 -11.01 -18.54 7.35
N TRP A 180 -12.17 -18.88 7.91
CA TRP A 180 -12.34 -20.03 8.81
C TRP A 180 -12.08 -21.37 8.11
N TYR A 181 -12.67 -21.58 6.92
CA TYR A 181 -12.47 -22.81 6.13
C TYR A 181 -10.99 -22.98 5.68
N THR A 182 -10.31 -21.87 5.38
CA THR A 182 -8.88 -21.82 5.05
C THR A 182 -8.03 -22.15 6.26
N GLN A 183 -8.39 -21.64 7.46
CA GLN A 183 -7.71 -22.02 8.70
C GLN A 183 -7.85 -23.51 8.99
N GLY A 184 -9.05 -24.07 8.89
CA GLY A 184 -9.27 -25.49 9.15
C GLY A 184 -8.49 -26.38 8.18
N ALA A 185 -8.61 -26.13 6.87
CA ALA A 185 -7.86 -26.86 5.86
C ALA A 185 -6.34 -26.68 6.01
N ALA A 186 -5.85 -25.51 6.46
CA ALA A 186 -4.43 -25.27 6.70
C ALA A 186 -3.89 -26.01 7.93
N LEU A 187 -4.58 -25.91 9.08
CA LEU A 187 -4.19 -26.57 10.33
C LEU A 187 -4.12 -28.09 10.15
N THR A 188 -5.09 -28.67 9.44
CA THR A 188 -5.13 -30.11 9.16
C THR A 188 -4.42 -30.52 7.87
N ASN A 189 -3.80 -29.58 7.15
CA ASN A 189 -3.11 -29.79 5.87
C ASN A 189 -3.97 -30.54 4.82
N GLY A 190 -5.24 -30.14 4.70
CA GLY A 190 -6.20 -30.58 3.70
C GLY A 190 -6.31 -29.62 2.50
N LEU A 191 -7.47 -29.66 1.81
CA LEU A 191 -7.74 -28.90 0.58
C LEU A 191 -9.13 -28.28 0.63
N ILE A 192 -9.30 -27.13 0.01
CA ILE A 192 -10.63 -26.60 -0.34
C ILE A 192 -10.97 -27.10 -1.75
N LEU A 193 -12.19 -27.59 -1.95
CA LEU A 193 -12.70 -28.05 -3.24
C LEU A 193 -13.87 -27.16 -3.69
N PHE A 194 -13.78 -26.61 -4.90
CA PHE A 194 -14.89 -25.90 -5.51
C PHE A 194 -15.43 -26.73 -6.68
N PRO A 195 -16.63 -27.32 -6.61
CA PRO A 195 -17.22 -28.05 -7.72
C PRO A 195 -17.28 -27.19 -9.00
N GLN A 196 -16.93 -27.77 -10.15
CA GLN A 196 -17.01 -27.08 -11.46
C GLN A 196 -17.99 -27.75 -12.42
N HIS A 197 -18.41 -28.98 -12.12
CA HIS A 197 -19.37 -29.75 -12.89
C HIS A 197 -20.50 -30.26 -12.00
N GLY A 198 -21.74 -30.21 -12.50
CA GLY A 198 -22.90 -30.80 -11.83
C GLY A 198 -23.01 -32.33 -11.94
N ASP A 199 -22.02 -33.00 -12.55
CA ASP A 199 -21.98 -34.46 -12.64
C ASP A 199 -21.51 -35.06 -11.30
N SER A 200 -22.49 -35.43 -10.48
CA SER A 200 -22.29 -36.11 -9.21
C SER A 200 -21.42 -37.37 -9.28
N ARG A 201 -21.36 -38.09 -10.42
CA ARG A 201 -20.48 -39.26 -10.59
C ARG A 201 -19.04 -38.86 -10.80
N LEU A 202 -18.81 -37.81 -11.59
CA LEU A 202 -17.47 -37.24 -11.77
C LEU A 202 -16.92 -36.72 -10.44
N LEU A 203 -17.74 -35.98 -9.68
CA LEU A 203 -17.38 -35.51 -8.34
C LEU A 203 -17.11 -36.69 -7.38
N ALA A 204 -17.99 -37.70 -7.34
CA ALA A 204 -17.81 -38.89 -6.52
C ALA A 204 -16.55 -39.70 -6.88
N SER A 205 -16.21 -39.78 -8.18
CA SER A 205 -15.00 -40.44 -8.66
C SER A 205 -13.74 -39.70 -8.21
N GLY A 206 -13.69 -38.37 -8.36
CA GLY A 206 -12.57 -37.55 -7.90
C GLY A 206 -12.32 -37.65 -6.39
N LEU A 207 -13.38 -37.56 -5.57
CA LEU A 207 -13.27 -37.80 -4.12
C LEU A 207 -12.82 -39.24 -3.83
N GLY A 208 -13.31 -40.22 -4.60
CA GLY A 208 -12.95 -41.63 -4.46
C GLY A 208 -11.46 -41.89 -4.73
N ALA A 209 -10.92 -41.33 -5.81
CA ALA A 209 -9.51 -41.45 -6.18
C ALA A 209 -8.59 -40.76 -5.16
N LEU A 210 -9.00 -39.59 -4.64
CA LEU A 210 -8.32 -38.91 -3.55
C LEU A 210 -8.25 -39.80 -2.30
N LEU A 211 -9.39 -40.37 -1.87
CA LEU A 211 -9.45 -41.29 -0.73
C LEU A 211 -8.56 -42.53 -0.94
N THR A 212 -8.66 -43.20 -2.09
CA THR A 212 -7.85 -44.40 -2.38
C THR A 212 -6.36 -44.11 -2.36
N SER A 213 -5.93 -42.92 -2.81
CA SER A 213 -4.53 -42.51 -2.77
C SER A 213 -4.02 -42.26 -1.34
N LEU A 214 -4.84 -41.62 -0.50
CA LEU A 214 -4.53 -41.44 0.92
C LEU A 214 -4.45 -42.80 1.63
N GLN A 215 -5.41 -43.70 1.38
CA GLN A 215 -5.48 -45.03 1.99
C GLN A 215 -4.28 -45.92 1.61
N ALA A 216 -3.86 -45.91 0.33
CA ALA A 216 -2.74 -46.72 -0.14
C ALA A 216 -1.40 -46.36 0.52
N ARG A 217 -1.15 -45.06 0.76
CA ARG A 217 0.06 -44.58 1.46
C ARG A 217 0.03 -44.94 2.95
N VAL A 218 -1.14 -44.83 3.60
CA VAL A 218 -1.36 -45.19 5.02
C VAL A 218 -1.19 -46.69 5.30
N LEU A 219 -1.62 -47.57 4.39
CA LEU A 219 -1.57 -49.03 4.60
C LEU A 219 -0.32 -49.72 4.04
N GLY A 220 0.38 -49.12 3.07
CA GLY A 220 1.47 -49.78 2.33
C GLY A 220 2.75 -48.99 2.12
N GLY A 221 2.86 -47.74 2.58
CA GLY A 221 4.06 -46.91 2.38
C GLY A 221 4.33 -46.55 0.91
N GLY A 222 3.29 -46.55 0.07
CA GLY A 222 3.40 -46.36 -1.38
C GLY A 222 3.79 -44.95 -1.83
N ALA A 223 4.13 -44.85 -3.12
CA ALA A 223 4.57 -43.63 -3.79
C ALA A 223 3.49 -42.53 -3.87
N ALA A 224 3.84 -41.40 -4.48
CA ALA A 224 2.99 -40.21 -4.54
C ALA A 224 1.69 -40.37 -5.36
N ILE A 225 0.76 -39.43 -5.19
CA ILE A 225 -0.51 -39.33 -5.92
C ILE A 225 -0.24 -39.37 -7.43
N SER A 226 -0.86 -40.35 -8.08
CA SER A 226 -0.68 -40.60 -9.51
C SER A 226 -1.33 -39.52 -10.38
N GLU A 227 -0.85 -39.37 -11.61
CA GLU A 227 -1.53 -38.52 -12.62
C GLU A 227 -2.97 -38.99 -12.88
N ALA A 228 -3.28 -40.28 -12.73
CA ALA A 228 -4.63 -40.81 -12.84
C ALA A 228 -5.57 -40.24 -11.73
N THR A 229 -5.07 -40.09 -10.50
CA THR A 229 -5.84 -39.47 -9.41
C THR A 229 -6.09 -37.99 -9.67
N LEU A 230 -5.06 -37.28 -10.16
CA LEU A 230 -5.16 -35.90 -10.61
C LEU A 230 -6.20 -35.74 -11.73
N HIS A 231 -6.21 -36.67 -12.67
CA HIS A 231 -7.16 -36.71 -13.78
C HIS A 231 -8.61 -36.90 -13.29
N GLU A 232 -8.88 -37.77 -12.31
CA GLU A 232 -10.24 -37.94 -11.76
C GLU A 232 -10.73 -36.76 -10.91
N LEU A 233 -9.83 -35.96 -10.34
CA LEU A 233 -10.21 -34.73 -9.62
C LEU A 233 -10.72 -33.59 -10.52
N ARG A 234 -10.72 -33.75 -11.86
CA ARG A 234 -11.20 -32.76 -12.86
C ARG A 234 -12.61 -32.22 -12.64
N GLY A 235 -13.45 -32.89 -11.84
CA GLY A 235 -14.77 -32.38 -11.42
C GLY A 235 -14.72 -31.14 -10.52
N PHE A 236 -13.58 -30.90 -9.83
CA PHE A 236 -13.38 -29.80 -8.89
C PHE A 236 -12.25 -28.87 -9.32
N ARG A 237 -12.43 -27.57 -9.09
CA ARG A 237 -11.33 -26.62 -8.95
C ARG A 237 -10.77 -26.81 -7.54
N VAL A 238 -9.71 -27.60 -7.44
CA VAL A 238 -8.95 -27.81 -6.21
C VAL A 238 -8.25 -26.51 -5.81
N SER A 239 -8.19 -26.25 -4.51
CA SER A 239 -7.59 -25.06 -3.89
C SER A 239 -6.79 -25.48 -2.67
N ALA A 240 -5.47 -25.30 -2.70
CA ALA A 240 -4.66 -25.44 -1.49
C ALA A 240 -4.80 -24.18 -0.62
N PRO A 241 -4.97 -24.32 0.71
CA PRO A 241 -4.54 -23.30 1.63
C PRO A 241 -3.01 -23.25 1.67
N ASP A 242 -2.49 -22.18 2.20
CA ASP A 242 -1.09 -21.79 2.27
C ASP A 242 -0.70 -22.07 3.79
N THR A 243 0.46 -22.65 4.20
CA THR A 243 0.87 -23.02 5.64
C THR A 243 2.11 -22.46 6.51
N ASP A 244 3.14 -21.67 6.09
CA ASP A 244 4.09 -20.77 6.88
C ASP A 244 3.52 -19.46 7.57
N ASN A 245 3.28 -18.33 6.84
CA ASN A 245 2.61 -17.03 7.22
C ASN A 245 1.16 -17.08 7.86
N PHE A 246 0.01 -16.80 7.16
CA PHE A 246 -1.44 -16.95 7.60
C PHE A 246 -1.54 -17.39 9.07
N GLU A 247 -1.48 -16.38 9.91
CA GLU A 247 -1.43 -16.54 11.34
C GLU A 247 -2.78 -17.11 11.78
N PRO A 248 -2.83 -18.28 12.44
CA PRO A 248 -4.08 -18.84 12.91
C PRO A 248 -4.71 -17.88 13.93
N LEU A 249 -6.01 -17.64 13.78
CA LEU A 249 -6.77 -16.86 14.73
C LEU A 249 -7.10 -17.75 15.94
N GLU A 250 -6.78 -17.26 17.14
CA GLU A 250 -7.15 -17.90 18.41
C GLU A 250 -8.54 -17.44 18.91
N GLU A 251 -9.00 -16.30 18.41
CA GLU A 251 -10.36 -15.78 18.57
C GLU A 251 -10.75 -15.02 17.30
N ASP A 252 -12.05 -14.88 17.07
CA ASP A 252 -12.56 -14.01 16.03
C ASP A 252 -12.19 -12.53 16.31
N PRO A 253 -11.58 -11.81 15.35
CA PRO A 253 -11.18 -10.42 15.52
C PRO A 253 -12.35 -9.41 15.63
N GLY A 254 -13.60 -9.85 15.46
CA GLY A 254 -14.80 -9.01 15.56
C GLY A 254 -14.96 -7.97 14.43
N VAL A 255 -14.08 -8.01 13.42
CA VAL A 255 -14.03 -7.05 12.31
C VAL A 255 -14.05 -7.79 10.98
N ARG A 256 -14.94 -7.37 10.07
CA ARG A 256 -15.00 -7.86 8.69
C ARG A 256 -13.81 -7.31 7.91
N ALA A 257 -12.78 -8.12 7.71
CA ALA A 257 -11.55 -7.72 7.06
C ALA A 257 -11.75 -7.55 5.54
N SER A 258 -11.15 -6.53 4.94
CA SER A 258 -11.22 -6.24 3.50
C SER A 258 -10.21 -7.05 2.67
N GLY A 259 -9.93 -8.30 3.06
CA GLY A 259 -8.88 -9.13 2.46
C GLY A 259 -9.39 -10.54 2.13
N SER A 260 -9.38 -10.88 0.84
CA SER A 260 -9.77 -12.22 0.36
C SER A 260 -8.74 -13.28 0.75
N ALA A 261 -9.19 -14.42 1.29
CA ALA A 261 -8.31 -15.59 1.49
C ALA A 261 -7.66 -16.02 0.16
N HIS A 262 -6.39 -16.43 0.21
CA HIS A 262 -5.55 -16.59 -0.98
C HIS A 262 -5.49 -18.03 -1.53
N VAL A 263 -6.58 -18.46 -2.15
CA VAL A 263 -6.68 -19.70 -2.97
C VAL A 263 -5.66 -19.71 -4.13
N THR A 264 -4.71 -20.65 -4.20
CA THR A 264 -3.80 -20.80 -5.37
C THR A 264 -4.48 -21.49 -6.56
N GLY A 265 -3.94 -21.28 -7.77
CA GLY A 265 -4.47 -21.79 -9.03
C GLY A 265 -3.94 -23.19 -9.39
N THR A 266 -4.46 -23.74 -10.49
CA THR A 266 -4.26 -25.13 -10.92
C THR A 266 -2.81 -25.55 -11.16
N ASP A 267 -1.90 -24.63 -11.45
CA ASP A 267 -0.49 -24.96 -11.76
C ASP A 267 0.30 -25.41 -10.52
N ASP A 268 -0.21 -25.13 -9.32
CA ASP A 268 0.39 -25.56 -8.04
C ASP A 268 0.02 -27.02 -7.69
N MET A 269 -0.83 -27.71 -8.47
CA MET A 269 -1.42 -29.01 -8.06
C MET A 269 -0.42 -30.12 -7.74
N ARG A 270 0.64 -30.29 -8.55
CA ARG A 270 1.69 -31.30 -8.29
C ARG A 270 2.43 -30.99 -6.98
N GLY A 271 2.72 -29.72 -6.72
CA GLY A 271 3.34 -29.25 -5.48
C GLY A 271 2.41 -29.36 -4.28
N ALA A 272 1.14 -28.98 -4.43
CA ALA A 272 0.13 -29.02 -3.38
C ALA A 272 -0.22 -30.47 -2.97
N LEU A 273 -0.36 -31.38 -3.93
CA LEU A 273 -0.62 -32.79 -3.64
C LEU A 273 0.63 -33.48 -3.08
N GLY A 274 1.83 -33.12 -3.53
CA GLY A 274 3.09 -33.49 -2.87
C GLY A 274 3.11 -33.06 -1.41
N ARG A 275 2.83 -31.78 -1.12
CA ARG A 275 2.71 -31.24 0.24
C ARG A 275 1.64 -31.98 1.06
N LEU A 276 0.48 -32.31 0.47
CA LEU A 276 -0.59 -33.09 1.12
C LEU A 276 -0.08 -34.46 1.60
N LEU A 277 0.65 -35.15 0.73
CA LEU A 277 1.19 -36.49 0.95
C LEU A 277 2.33 -36.51 1.95
N ASP A 278 3.24 -35.55 1.83
CA ASP A 278 4.41 -35.44 2.70
C ASP A 278 3.96 -35.09 4.12
N THR A 279 2.98 -34.19 4.27
CA THR A 279 2.43 -33.84 5.59
C THR A 279 1.62 -34.98 6.21
N ALA A 280 0.96 -35.81 5.40
CA ALA A 280 0.29 -37.04 5.84
C ALA A 280 1.24 -38.17 6.26
N THR A 281 2.56 -38.05 6.01
CA THR A 281 3.56 -39.08 6.39
C THR A 281 4.73 -38.62 7.25
N ASP A 282 5.11 -37.33 7.23
CA ASP A 282 6.34 -36.85 7.89
C ASP A 282 6.16 -35.48 8.61
N ARG A 283 5.03 -35.36 9.33
CA ARG A 283 4.59 -34.24 10.20
C ARG A 283 3.97 -33.05 9.47
N PHE A 284 2.75 -32.69 9.86
CA PHE A 284 2.34 -31.46 10.59
C PHE A 284 3.03 -30.07 10.35
N LYS A 285 3.95 -29.84 9.40
CA LYS A 285 4.87 -28.66 9.42
C LYS A 285 5.11 -27.92 8.07
N GLY A 286 4.01 -27.49 7.42
CA GLY A 286 3.77 -26.17 6.77
C GLY A 286 4.65 -25.59 5.63
N LYS A 287 3.98 -25.00 4.59
CA LYS A 287 4.53 -24.11 3.50
C LYS A 287 3.47 -23.16 2.87
N ARG A 288 3.72 -21.84 2.73
CA ARG A 288 2.77 -20.72 2.38
C ARG A 288 3.42 -19.61 1.53
N ALA A 289 4.38 -20.00 0.70
CA ALA A 289 5.37 -19.08 0.14
C ALA A 289 4.99 -18.49 -1.23
N THR A 290 3.75 -18.67 -1.72
CA THR A 290 3.53 -18.88 -3.17
C THR A 290 2.43 -18.03 -3.83
N LYS A 291 2.50 -16.68 -3.73
CA LYS A 291 1.61 -15.78 -4.51
C LYS A 291 2.19 -14.49 -5.14
N ARG A 292 3.51 -14.31 -5.20
CA ARG A 292 4.16 -13.31 -6.10
C ARG A 292 5.27 -13.92 -6.96
N VAL A 293 5.09 -15.17 -7.36
CA VAL A 293 6.08 -15.99 -8.05
C VAL A 293 5.54 -16.33 -9.44
N LYS A 294 6.29 -16.02 -10.51
CA LYS A 294 6.09 -16.72 -11.81
C LYS A 294 6.26 -18.21 -11.50
N GLY A 295 5.29 -19.06 -11.81
CA GLY A 295 5.44 -20.51 -11.60
C GLY A 295 6.77 -20.97 -12.22
N VAL A 296 7.73 -21.33 -11.37
CA VAL A 296 9.06 -21.74 -11.84
C VAL A 296 8.89 -23.16 -12.35
N ASP A 297 8.95 -23.32 -13.67
CA ASP A 297 9.02 -24.65 -14.28
C ASP A 297 10.19 -25.41 -13.66
N THR A 298 9.86 -26.54 -13.03
CA THR A 298 10.82 -27.40 -12.35
C THR A 298 11.88 -27.92 -13.30
N ASN A 299 11.54 -28.08 -14.59
CA ASN A 299 12.45 -28.55 -15.62
C ASN A 299 13.43 -27.44 -16.00
N ALA A 300 12.94 -26.22 -16.29
CA ALA A 300 13.78 -25.04 -16.49
C ALA A 300 14.69 -24.72 -15.29
N ALA A 301 14.23 -24.94 -14.05
CA ALA A 301 15.06 -24.79 -12.85
C ALA A 301 16.13 -25.89 -12.74
N ALA A 302 15.76 -27.16 -12.95
CA ALA A 302 16.70 -28.28 -12.96
C ALA A 302 17.78 -28.11 -14.04
N ALA A 303 17.37 -27.78 -15.27
CA ALA A 303 18.27 -27.48 -16.38
C ALA A 303 19.17 -26.27 -16.08
N SER A 304 18.65 -25.21 -15.43
CA SER A 304 19.48 -24.09 -14.98
C SER A 304 20.54 -24.50 -13.94
N VAL A 305 20.21 -25.42 -13.02
CA VAL A 305 21.16 -25.96 -12.04
C VAL A 305 22.21 -26.85 -12.72
N LYS A 306 21.81 -27.73 -13.65
CA LYS A 306 22.75 -28.49 -14.51
C LYS A 306 23.72 -27.54 -15.21
N PHE A 307 23.17 -26.53 -15.89
CA PHE A 307 23.93 -25.56 -16.69
C PHE A 307 24.91 -24.74 -15.85
N PHE A 308 24.52 -24.33 -14.65
CA PHE A 308 25.40 -23.60 -13.73
C PHE A 308 26.65 -24.43 -13.39
N VAL A 309 26.47 -25.66 -12.93
CA VAL A 309 27.58 -26.53 -12.51
C VAL A 309 28.47 -26.92 -13.68
N VAL A 310 27.89 -27.28 -14.84
CA VAL A 310 28.64 -27.54 -16.09
C VAL A 310 29.50 -26.34 -16.46
N SER A 311 28.91 -25.14 -16.53
CA SER A 311 29.63 -23.90 -16.89
C SER A 311 30.78 -23.58 -15.93
N MET A 312 30.64 -23.93 -14.65
CA MET A 312 31.68 -23.74 -13.63
C MET A 312 32.79 -24.79 -13.73
N LEU A 313 32.47 -26.05 -14.05
CA LEU A 313 33.47 -27.10 -14.29
C LEU A 313 34.31 -26.79 -15.54
N GLU A 314 33.67 -26.38 -16.65
CA GLU A 314 34.37 -25.94 -17.85
C GLU A 314 35.24 -24.70 -17.60
N ALA A 315 34.72 -23.71 -16.84
CA ALA A 315 35.49 -22.51 -16.51
C ALA A 315 36.73 -22.80 -15.64
N LEU A 316 36.72 -23.89 -14.87
CA LEU A 316 37.85 -24.37 -14.07
C LEU A 316 38.71 -25.44 -14.78
N GLY A 317 38.41 -25.77 -16.05
CA GLY A 317 39.12 -26.81 -16.80
C GLY A 317 38.88 -28.24 -16.31
N ARG A 318 37.88 -28.48 -15.46
CA ARG A 318 37.48 -29.80 -14.96
C ARG A 318 36.63 -30.59 -15.97
N THR A 319 37.08 -30.64 -17.22
CA THR A 319 36.43 -31.40 -18.29
C THR A 319 36.58 -32.92 -18.11
N ASP A 320 37.51 -33.37 -17.28
CA ASP A 320 37.66 -34.76 -16.82
C ASP A 320 36.37 -35.32 -16.20
N LEU A 321 35.55 -34.47 -15.58
CA LEU A 321 34.28 -34.86 -14.96
C LEU A 321 33.09 -34.85 -15.94
N LEU A 322 33.24 -34.31 -17.16
CA LEU A 322 32.11 -34.03 -18.08
C LEU A 322 31.87 -35.13 -19.14
N GLY A 323 32.57 -36.27 -19.02
CA GLY A 323 32.47 -37.41 -19.95
C GLY A 323 33.31 -37.26 -21.21
N GLU A 324 33.24 -38.28 -22.09
CA GLU A 324 34.00 -38.30 -23.35
C GLU A 324 33.68 -37.07 -24.20
N GLU A 325 34.74 -36.38 -24.66
CA GLU A 325 34.71 -35.12 -25.43
C GLU A 325 33.80 -34.00 -24.85
N GLY A 326 33.44 -34.08 -23.56
CA GLY A 326 32.51 -33.14 -22.93
C GLY A 326 31.05 -33.29 -23.36
N ALA A 327 30.62 -34.49 -23.77
CA ALA A 327 29.27 -34.77 -24.26
C ALA A 327 28.14 -34.18 -23.39
N LEU A 328 28.25 -34.29 -22.06
CA LEU A 328 27.26 -33.75 -21.11
C LEU A 328 27.15 -32.21 -21.20
N ALA A 329 28.25 -31.52 -21.47
CA ALA A 329 28.24 -30.06 -21.62
C ALA A 329 27.57 -29.61 -22.93
N THR A 330 27.62 -30.44 -23.97
CA THR A 330 26.87 -30.23 -25.21
C THR A 330 25.38 -30.51 -24.99
N GLU A 331 25.04 -31.62 -24.33
CA GLU A 331 23.66 -32.00 -23.99
C GLU A 331 22.94 -30.90 -23.18
N VAL A 332 23.54 -30.45 -22.09
CA VAL A 332 22.97 -29.42 -21.20
C VAL A 332 22.90 -28.04 -21.88
N ARG A 333 23.80 -27.73 -22.81
CA ARG A 333 23.69 -26.54 -23.67
C ARG A 333 22.49 -26.62 -24.61
N ASP A 334 22.28 -27.75 -25.28
CA ASP A 334 21.16 -27.91 -26.20
C ASP A 334 19.81 -28.07 -25.49
N GLU A 335 19.76 -28.62 -24.27
CA GLU A 335 18.62 -28.54 -23.36
C GLU A 335 18.26 -27.07 -23.09
N MET A 336 19.22 -26.26 -22.66
CA MET A 336 19.01 -24.84 -22.36
C MET A 336 18.75 -23.96 -23.59
N ARG A 337 19.29 -24.32 -24.77
CA ARG A 337 19.01 -23.65 -26.05
C ARG A 337 17.55 -23.86 -26.47
N LYS A 338 17.03 -25.09 -26.38
CA LYS A 338 15.62 -25.41 -26.63
C LYS A 338 14.68 -24.67 -25.66
N LEU A 339 15.06 -24.58 -24.38
CA LEU A 339 14.33 -23.79 -23.37
C LEU A 339 14.36 -22.27 -23.66
N ALA A 340 15.46 -21.75 -24.21
CA ALA A 340 15.58 -20.34 -24.60
C ALA A 340 14.70 -19.98 -25.81
N GLU A 341 14.43 -20.94 -26.69
CA GLU A 341 13.56 -20.78 -27.86
C GLU A 341 12.08 -20.71 -27.46
N THR A 342 11.67 -21.48 -26.43
CA THR A 342 10.29 -21.51 -25.91
C THR A 342 9.98 -20.41 -24.87
N ASP A 343 10.84 -20.18 -23.87
CA ASP A 343 10.74 -19.01 -22.96
C ASP A 343 12.07 -18.25 -22.83
N LYS A 344 12.14 -17.14 -23.58
CA LYS A 344 13.26 -16.17 -23.59
C LYS A 344 13.50 -15.46 -22.25
N SER A 345 12.70 -15.73 -21.22
CA SER A 345 12.90 -15.28 -19.84
C SER A 345 13.50 -16.33 -18.90
N VAL A 346 13.77 -17.56 -19.38
CA VAL A 346 14.47 -18.61 -18.61
C VAL A 346 15.98 -18.35 -18.55
N VAL A 347 16.60 -18.01 -19.70
CA VAL A 347 18.05 -17.91 -19.86
C VAL A 347 18.43 -16.77 -20.82
N SER A 348 19.53 -16.08 -20.52
CA SER A 348 20.10 -15.06 -21.40
C SER A 348 20.88 -15.71 -22.55
N PRO A 349 20.61 -15.38 -23.82
CA PRO A 349 21.40 -15.89 -24.96
C PRO A 349 22.91 -15.58 -24.85
N LEU A 350 23.29 -14.58 -24.06
CA LEU A 350 24.68 -14.20 -23.77
C LEU A 350 25.44 -15.23 -22.91
N ILE A 351 24.77 -16.22 -22.31
CA ILE A 351 25.39 -17.25 -21.47
C ILE A 351 25.41 -18.64 -22.11
N LEU A 352 24.66 -18.87 -23.20
CA LEU A 352 24.55 -20.18 -23.86
C LEU A 352 25.85 -20.58 -24.60
N GLU A 353 26.60 -19.60 -25.07
CA GLU A 353 27.90 -19.82 -25.71
C GLU A 353 29.01 -20.07 -24.66
N PRO A 354 30.01 -20.93 -24.95
CA PRO A 354 31.08 -21.24 -24.00
C PRO A 354 31.82 -19.98 -23.52
N LEU A 355 31.81 -19.74 -22.21
CA LEU A 355 32.65 -18.70 -21.61
C LEU A 355 34.11 -19.18 -21.60
N PRO A 356 35.11 -18.35 -21.98
CA PRO A 356 36.51 -18.75 -22.01
C PRO A 356 36.97 -19.37 -20.67
N PRO A 357 37.75 -20.46 -20.67
CA PRO A 357 38.26 -21.05 -19.43
C PRO A 357 39.11 -20.02 -18.66
N LEU A 358 39.10 -20.12 -17.34
CA LEU A 358 39.97 -19.31 -16.49
C LEU A 358 41.40 -19.83 -16.57
N THR A 359 42.37 -18.91 -16.56
CA THR A 359 43.79 -19.27 -16.54
C THR A 359 44.19 -19.90 -15.20
N ALA A 360 45.28 -20.66 -15.19
CA ALA A 360 45.83 -21.22 -13.95
C ALA A 360 46.22 -20.12 -12.92
N GLU A 361 46.53 -18.92 -13.38
CA GLU A 361 46.76 -17.74 -12.51
C GLU A 361 45.45 -17.21 -11.91
N GLU A 362 44.37 -17.10 -12.69
CA GLU A 362 43.05 -16.68 -12.20
C GLU A 362 42.39 -17.69 -11.25
N ILE A 363 42.71 -18.97 -11.37
CA ILE A 363 42.28 -20.03 -10.45
C ILE A 363 43.22 -20.11 -9.23
N GLY A 364 44.52 -19.91 -9.43
CA GLY A 364 45.58 -20.08 -8.43
C GLY A 364 45.86 -18.86 -7.54
N ALA A 365 45.17 -17.73 -7.73
CA ALA A 365 45.32 -16.50 -6.95
C ALA A 365 44.76 -16.60 -5.51
N SER A 366 45.09 -17.66 -4.78
CA SER A 366 44.52 -18.03 -3.48
C SER A 366 44.76 -17.00 -2.36
N GLU A 367 45.82 -16.20 -2.43
CA GLU A 367 46.09 -15.09 -1.49
C GLU A 367 45.16 -13.87 -1.71
N GLY A 368 44.38 -13.84 -2.80
CA GLY A 368 43.41 -12.78 -3.12
C GLY A 368 41.95 -13.24 -3.17
N ALA A 369 41.69 -14.55 -3.22
CA ALA A 369 40.36 -15.13 -3.34
C ALA A 369 39.48 -14.88 -2.09
N VAL A 370 38.15 -14.80 -2.29
CA VAL A 370 37.22 -14.51 -1.20
C VAL A 370 36.85 -15.80 -0.47
N GLN A 371 37.35 -15.93 0.76
CA GLN A 371 37.04 -17.05 1.65
C GLN A 371 35.73 -16.82 2.41
N CYS A 372 34.96 -17.87 2.61
CA CYS A 372 33.79 -17.87 3.49
C CYS A 372 34.24 -17.75 4.95
N ALA A 373 33.82 -16.71 5.67
CA ALA A 373 34.19 -16.46 7.08
C ALA A 373 33.65 -17.49 8.12
N VAL A 374 33.17 -18.65 7.67
CA VAL A 374 32.59 -19.73 8.48
C VAL A 374 33.19 -21.08 8.08
N LEU A 375 33.16 -21.41 6.78
CA LEU A 375 33.75 -22.64 6.24
C LEU A 375 35.27 -22.54 6.04
N LEU A 376 35.82 -21.31 5.96
CA LEU A 376 37.21 -20.98 5.60
C LEU A 376 37.64 -21.41 4.18
N GLU A 377 36.72 -21.99 3.40
CA GLU A 377 36.91 -22.33 2.00
C GLU A 377 36.46 -21.21 1.06
N SER A 378 37.02 -21.19 -0.16
CA SER A 378 36.58 -20.34 -1.27
C SER A 378 35.70 -21.10 -2.26
N ALA A 379 35.06 -20.39 -3.20
CA ALA A 379 34.30 -21.03 -4.28
C ALA A 379 35.14 -21.99 -5.15
N VAL A 380 36.47 -21.84 -5.15
CA VAL A 380 37.42 -22.75 -5.82
C VAL A 380 37.53 -24.08 -5.07
N GLY A 381 37.61 -24.06 -3.73
CA GLY A 381 37.72 -25.25 -2.89
C GLY A 381 36.54 -26.21 -3.06
N ALA A 382 35.33 -25.64 -3.01
CA ALA A 382 34.07 -26.39 -3.17
C ALA A 382 33.96 -27.17 -4.49
N ILE A 383 34.50 -26.65 -5.62
CA ILE A 383 34.44 -27.34 -6.92
C ILE A 383 35.66 -28.24 -7.14
N THR A 384 36.85 -27.80 -6.72
CA THR A 384 38.09 -28.58 -6.94
C THR A 384 38.16 -29.83 -6.06
N SER A 385 37.45 -29.88 -4.93
CA SER A 385 37.33 -31.07 -4.08
C SER A 385 36.51 -32.22 -4.73
N LEU A 386 35.76 -31.95 -5.80
CA LEU A 386 34.96 -32.94 -6.52
C LEU A 386 35.85 -33.97 -7.23
N LYS A 387 35.68 -35.23 -6.83
CA LYS A 387 36.36 -36.40 -7.42
C LYS A 387 35.56 -37.05 -8.56
N GLU A 388 34.25 -36.95 -8.51
CA GLU A 388 33.29 -37.48 -9.50
C GLU A 388 32.13 -36.47 -9.65
N LEU A 389 31.42 -36.49 -10.79
CA LEU A 389 30.14 -35.78 -10.88
C LEU A 389 29.10 -36.42 -9.95
N PRO A 390 28.13 -35.67 -9.38
CA PRO A 390 27.28 -36.20 -8.33
C PRO A 390 26.32 -37.36 -8.70
N ILE A 391 26.06 -37.62 -10.00
CA ILE A 391 25.03 -38.58 -10.46
C ILE A 391 25.25 -39.07 -11.91
N LYS A 392 24.58 -40.18 -12.23
CA LYS A 392 24.27 -40.68 -13.59
C LYS A 392 22.75 -40.65 -13.92
N ASN A 393 21.91 -40.17 -13.00
CA ASN A 393 20.44 -40.25 -13.03
C ASN A 393 19.82 -38.88 -12.64
N GLU A 394 18.51 -38.68 -12.83
CA GLU A 394 17.82 -37.41 -12.49
C GLU A 394 17.49 -37.21 -10.99
N GLU A 395 17.41 -38.30 -10.22
CA GLU A 395 16.80 -38.39 -8.87
C GLU A 395 17.53 -37.58 -7.77
N ASP A 396 18.63 -36.92 -8.09
CA ASP A 396 19.70 -36.54 -7.16
C ASP A 396 20.19 -35.09 -7.42
N LEU A 397 19.34 -34.30 -8.11
CA LEU A 397 19.46 -32.86 -8.39
C LEU A 397 19.85 -32.02 -7.16
N THR A 398 19.43 -32.45 -5.97
CA THR A 398 19.75 -31.82 -4.68
C THR A 398 21.26 -31.59 -4.51
N LYS A 399 22.12 -32.55 -4.90
CA LYS A 399 23.58 -32.38 -4.80
C LYS A 399 24.11 -31.25 -5.67
N TRP A 400 23.58 -31.12 -6.89
CA TRP A 400 23.95 -30.05 -7.81
C TRP A 400 23.48 -28.68 -7.31
N LEU A 401 22.32 -28.62 -6.67
CA LEU A 401 21.81 -27.40 -6.04
C LEU A 401 22.64 -27.01 -4.81
N THR A 402 23.06 -27.97 -3.97
CA THR A 402 23.98 -27.70 -2.84
C THR A 402 25.30 -27.09 -3.34
N LEU A 403 25.94 -27.72 -4.34
CA LEU A 403 27.17 -27.21 -4.96
C LEU A 403 26.97 -25.81 -5.58
N THR A 404 25.82 -25.56 -6.21
CA THR A 404 25.44 -24.24 -6.74
C THR A 404 25.35 -23.18 -5.63
N ILE A 405 24.78 -23.53 -4.47
CA ILE A 405 24.59 -22.61 -3.34
C ILE A 405 25.88 -22.42 -2.52
N GLU A 406 26.75 -23.43 -2.46
CA GLU A 406 28.04 -23.40 -1.77
C GLU A 406 29.08 -22.51 -2.48
N THR A 407 29.06 -22.52 -3.82
CA THR A 407 29.99 -21.76 -4.67
C THR A 407 29.62 -20.29 -4.84
N LEU A 408 28.45 -19.86 -4.35
CA LEU A 408 28.01 -18.46 -4.35
C LEU A 408 28.34 -17.81 -3.01
N MET A 409 28.92 -16.61 -3.04
CA MET A 409 29.22 -15.83 -1.84
C MET A 409 28.23 -14.66 -1.66
N VAL A 410 27.91 -14.36 -0.40
CA VAL A 410 26.93 -13.36 0.00
C VAL A 410 27.47 -12.41 1.06
N ARG A 411 26.91 -11.19 1.08
CA ARG A 411 27.15 -10.16 2.11
C ARG A 411 25.83 -9.79 2.78
N PHE A 412 25.85 -9.59 4.09
CA PHE A 412 24.63 -9.26 4.86
C PHE A 412 24.25 -7.77 4.75
N VAL A 413 22.94 -7.50 4.72
CA VAL A 413 22.33 -6.17 4.53
C VAL A 413 21.08 -6.04 5.40
N ASP A 414 20.89 -4.90 6.06
CA ASP A 414 19.65 -4.55 6.77
C ASP A 414 18.79 -3.68 5.85
N VAL A 415 17.59 -4.19 5.52
CA VAL A 415 16.72 -3.70 4.45
C VAL A 415 15.31 -3.47 4.99
N ARG A 416 14.79 -2.25 4.80
CA ARG A 416 13.35 -1.99 4.82
C ARG A 416 12.86 -1.84 3.38
N PHE A 417 12.31 -2.91 2.83
CA PHE A 417 11.64 -2.90 1.53
C PHE A 417 10.46 -1.92 1.52
N PRO A 418 10.07 -1.37 0.35
CA PRO A 418 8.84 -0.61 0.24
C PRO A 418 7.62 -1.50 0.53
N ARG A 419 6.54 -0.87 0.97
CA ARG A 419 5.22 -1.50 1.15
C ARG A 419 4.38 -1.26 -0.09
N ASP A 420 3.55 -2.25 -0.44
CA ASP A 420 2.67 -2.18 -1.60
C ASP A 420 1.67 -1.01 -1.47
N LYS A 421 1.46 -0.27 -2.57
CA LYS A 421 0.65 0.95 -2.60
C LYS A 421 -0.85 0.68 -2.46
N LEU A 422 -1.31 -0.52 -2.80
CA LEU A 422 -2.70 -0.96 -2.70
C LEU A 422 -2.95 -1.74 -1.41
N ASN A 423 -1.95 -2.49 -0.92
CA ASN A 423 -2.01 -3.15 0.38
C ASN A 423 -0.77 -2.85 1.24
N PRO A 424 -0.78 -1.79 2.07
CA PRO A 424 0.36 -1.41 2.91
C PRO A 424 0.81 -2.42 3.97
N ALA A 425 0.12 -3.56 4.14
CA ALA A 425 0.61 -4.67 4.96
C ALA A 425 1.61 -5.57 4.21
N LEU A 426 1.58 -5.59 2.87
CA LEU A 426 2.46 -6.40 2.03
C LEU A 426 3.75 -5.68 1.67
N VAL A 427 4.83 -6.46 1.52
CA VAL A 427 6.12 -6.01 1.01
C VAL A 427 6.12 -6.04 -0.53
N ASP A 428 6.62 -4.97 -1.15
CA ASP A 428 6.83 -4.92 -2.60
C ASP A 428 8.30 -5.22 -2.96
N PHE A 429 8.60 -6.51 -3.14
CA PHE A 429 9.90 -6.95 -3.63
C PHE A 429 10.15 -6.62 -5.12
N ALA A 430 9.12 -6.24 -5.89
CA ALA A 430 9.32 -5.83 -7.29
C ALA A 430 9.95 -4.43 -7.35
N ASP A 431 9.59 -3.52 -6.44
CA ASP A 431 10.24 -2.21 -6.27
C ASP A 431 11.44 -2.25 -5.29
N ALA A 432 12.24 -3.33 -5.33
CA ALA A 432 13.52 -3.42 -4.60
C ALA A 432 14.50 -2.26 -4.91
N TRP A 433 14.28 -1.50 -5.98
CA TRP A 433 15.00 -0.26 -6.29
C TRP A 433 14.75 0.87 -5.28
N ALA A 434 13.59 0.87 -4.61
CA ALA A 434 13.20 1.82 -3.58
C ALA A 434 13.42 1.28 -2.15
N ALA A 435 14.12 0.16 -2.00
CA ALA A 435 14.44 -0.41 -0.70
C ALA A 435 15.34 0.52 0.13
N ASN A 436 14.93 0.77 1.37
CA ASN A 436 15.65 1.59 2.33
C ASN A 436 16.69 0.74 3.07
N ILE A 437 17.95 0.86 2.65
CA ILE A 437 19.09 0.16 3.27
C ILE A 437 19.48 0.90 4.54
N ARG A 438 19.53 0.19 5.67
CA ARG A 438 19.91 0.74 6.99
C ARG A 438 21.36 0.46 7.36
N SER A 439 21.94 -0.65 6.87
CA SER A 439 23.37 -0.94 6.97
C SER A 439 23.79 -2.10 6.04
N VAL A 440 25.09 -2.22 5.80
CA VAL A 440 25.73 -3.31 5.05
C VAL A 440 26.87 -3.88 5.91
N SER A 441 27.09 -5.20 5.93
CA SER A 441 28.23 -5.79 6.64
C SER A 441 29.55 -5.49 5.92
N THR A 442 30.43 -4.77 6.61
CA THR A 442 31.83 -4.53 6.21
C THR A 442 32.76 -5.67 6.64
N SER A 443 32.34 -6.52 7.59
CA SER A 443 33.20 -7.46 8.31
C SER A 443 33.16 -8.91 7.80
N SER A 444 32.13 -9.30 7.04
CA SER A 444 31.96 -10.71 6.65
C SER A 444 31.44 -10.88 5.23
N VAL A 445 32.02 -11.87 4.57
CA VAL A 445 31.45 -12.56 3.41
C VAL A 445 31.37 -14.05 3.78
N VAL A 446 30.28 -14.70 3.41
CA VAL A 446 30.03 -16.13 3.65
C VAL A 446 29.47 -16.78 2.40
N SER A 447 29.52 -18.11 2.27
CA SER A 447 28.78 -18.80 1.21
C SER A 447 27.28 -18.66 1.42
N ALA A 448 26.48 -18.72 0.35
CA ALA A 448 25.02 -18.72 0.48
C ALA A 448 24.54 -19.93 1.29
N LEU A 449 25.25 -21.06 1.21
CA LEU A 449 25.01 -22.24 2.05
C LEU A 449 25.18 -21.93 3.54
N ALA A 450 26.30 -21.30 3.93
CA ALA A 450 26.53 -20.89 5.30
C ALA A 450 25.49 -19.83 5.76
N ALA A 451 25.14 -18.86 4.91
CA ALA A 451 24.11 -17.87 5.24
C ALA A 451 22.73 -18.51 5.51
N ILE A 452 22.31 -19.49 4.70
CA ILE A 452 21.06 -20.24 4.92
C ILE A 452 21.11 -21.01 6.24
N GLY A 453 22.24 -21.68 6.55
CA GLY A 453 22.44 -22.37 7.83
C GLY A 453 22.54 -21.44 9.06
N MET A 454 22.82 -20.16 8.85
CA MET A 454 22.91 -19.13 9.90
C MET A 454 21.63 -18.29 10.07
N ARG A 455 20.55 -18.62 9.34
CA ARG A 455 19.28 -17.89 9.40
C ARG A 455 18.51 -18.22 10.68
N ALA A 456 18.29 -17.23 11.53
CA ALA A 456 17.47 -17.33 12.72
C ALA A 456 16.04 -16.83 12.46
N GLU A 457 15.04 -17.50 13.04
CA GLU A 457 13.62 -17.22 12.77
C GLU A 457 13.05 -16.05 13.58
N THR A 458 13.71 -15.61 14.66
CA THR A 458 13.16 -14.60 15.59
C THR A 458 14.10 -13.42 15.86
N SER A 459 13.77 -12.29 15.22
CA SER A 459 13.81 -10.99 15.91
C SER A 459 12.57 -10.83 16.81
N SER A 460 12.57 -9.83 17.69
CA SER A 460 11.39 -9.46 18.52
C SER A 460 10.14 -9.09 17.71
N ASP A 461 10.33 -8.78 16.43
CA ASP A 461 9.32 -8.18 15.55
C ASP A 461 8.80 -9.19 14.49
N GLY A 462 9.12 -10.48 14.63
CA GLY A 462 8.66 -11.54 13.71
C GLY A 462 9.29 -11.51 12.32
N HIS A 463 10.50 -10.97 12.18
CA HIS A 463 11.23 -10.92 10.91
C HIS A 463 12.46 -11.83 10.92
N LEU A 464 12.75 -12.45 9.76
CA LEU A 464 13.95 -13.27 9.51
C LEU A 464 15.23 -12.45 9.74
N VAL A 465 16.23 -13.09 10.35
CA VAL A 465 17.52 -12.47 10.67
C VAL A 465 18.69 -13.37 10.31
N TYR A 466 19.72 -12.76 9.71
CA TYR A 466 21.07 -13.31 9.59
C TYR A 466 21.97 -12.64 10.63
N LYS A 467 22.70 -13.43 11.42
CA LYS A 467 23.62 -12.93 12.44
C LYS A 467 25.05 -13.03 11.93
N ASP A 468 25.70 -11.88 11.72
CA ASP A 468 27.06 -11.79 11.17
C ASP A 468 28.07 -12.54 12.09
N PRO A 469 28.89 -13.46 11.55
CA PRO A 469 29.76 -14.30 12.38
C PRO A 469 30.86 -13.49 13.06
N MET A 470 31.30 -12.36 12.48
CA MET A 470 32.38 -11.53 13.01
C MET A 470 31.84 -10.38 13.86
N SER A 471 30.91 -9.57 13.34
CA SER A 471 30.40 -8.39 14.03
C SER A 471 29.27 -8.69 15.03
N LYS A 472 28.71 -9.91 14.99
CA LYS A 472 27.52 -10.37 15.77
C LYS A 472 26.25 -9.53 15.56
N LYS A 473 26.28 -8.56 14.64
CA LYS A 473 25.13 -7.74 14.25
C LYS A 473 24.11 -8.56 13.46
N GLU A 474 22.89 -8.06 13.48
CA GLU A 474 21.73 -8.69 12.88
C GLU A 474 21.28 -7.91 11.65
N TYR A 475 20.99 -8.66 10.58
CA TYR A 475 20.70 -8.16 9.25
C TYR A 475 19.50 -8.90 8.67
N SER A 476 18.59 -8.22 7.98
CA SER A 476 17.35 -8.83 7.45
C SER A 476 17.54 -9.67 6.19
N THR A 477 18.71 -9.60 5.55
CA THR A 477 18.90 -10.07 4.17
C THR A 477 20.35 -10.47 3.89
N ALA A 478 20.53 -11.50 3.07
CA ALA A 478 21.80 -11.81 2.40
C ALA A 478 21.74 -11.46 0.90
N LEU A 479 22.76 -10.77 0.40
CA LEU A 479 22.88 -10.33 -1.00
C LEU A 479 24.02 -11.08 -1.69
N ILE A 480 23.76 -11.73 -2.83
CA ILE A 480 24.78 -12.41 -3.63
C ILE A 480 25.72 -11.38 -4.29
N ILE A 481 27.04 -11.61 -4.21
CA ILE A 481 28.05 -10.68 -4.74
C ILE A 481 29.06 -11.37 -5.66
N ALA A 482 29.61 -10.60 -6.61
CA ALA A 482 30.86 -10.88 -7.31
C ALA A 482 32.01 -10.09 -6.67
N HIS A 483 33.27 -10.50 -6.90
CA HIS A 483 34.43 -9.81 -6.33
C HIS A 483 35.56 -9.57 -7.34
N PRO A 484 36.16 -8.35 -7.43
CA PRO A 484 37.19 -8.03 -8.42
C PRO A 484 38.49 -8.82 -8.28
N ASP A 485 38.79 -9.33 -7.09
CA ASP A 485 39.98 -10.14 -6.81
C ASP A 485 39.72 -11.65 -6.92
N ASP A 486 38.47 -12.07 -7.16
CA ASP A 486 38.08 -13.48 -7.26
C ASP A 486 37.39 -13.75 -8.61
N ALA A 487 38.16 -14.36 -9.53
CA ALA A 487 37.71 -14.66 -10.89
C ALA A 487 36.65 -15.79 -10.92
N VAL A 488 36.69 -16.72 -9.98
CA VAL A 488 35.81 -17.91 -9.92
C VAL A 488 34.45 -17.52 -9.34
N LEU A 489 34.41 -16.77 -8.23
CA LEU A 489 33.18 -16.17 -7.71
C LEU A 489 32.57 -15.20 -8.74
N THR A 490 33.39 -14.41 -9.42
CA THR A 490 32.93 -13.55 -10.52
C THR A 490 32.30 -14.38 -11.65
N ARG A 491 32.91 -15.50 -12.03
CA ARG A 491 32.35 -16.41 -13.05
C ARG A 491 31.01 -17.00 -12.60
N GLY A 492 30.92 -17.48 -11.37
CA GLY A 492 29.66 -17.99 -10.79
C GLY A 492 28.55 -16.93 -10.85
N PHE A 493 28.82 -15.70 -10.44
CA PHE A 493 27.84 -14.61 -10.55
C PHE A 493 27.48 -14.26 -12.00
N GLN A 494 28.43 -14.33 -12.95
CA GLN A 494 28.15 -14.10 -14.38
C GLN A 494 27.21 -15.18 -14.95
N VAL A 495 27.44 -16.46 -14.62
CA VAL A 495 26.58 -17.58 -15.03
C VAL A 495 25.21 -17.47 -14.36
N LEU A 496 25.15 -17.32 -13.04
CA LEU A 496 23.90 -17.15 -12.29
C LEU A 496 23.07 -15.97 -12.81
N SER A 497 23.69 -14.81 -13.05
CA SER A 497 22.97 -13.64 -13.59
C SER A 497 22.62 -13.73 -15.08
N GLY A 498 23.06 -14.80 -15.77
CA GLY A 498 22.55 -15.24 -17.06
C GLY A 498 21.36 -16.21 -16.95
N LEU A 499 21.11 -16.78 -15.76
CA LEU A 499 20.04 -17.73 -15.42
C LEU A 499 19.00 -17.07 -14.47
N PRO A 500 18.16 -16.13 -14.96
CA PRO A 500 17.25 -15.35 -14.12
C PRO A 500 16.28 -16.20 -13.29
N VAL A 501 15.92 -17.41 -13.73
CA VAL A 501 15.14 -18.38 -12.96
C VAL A 501 15.88 -18.77 -11.67
N LEU A 502 17.08 -19.34 -11.81
CA LEU A 502 17.90 -19.80 -10.70
C LEU A 502 18.34 -18.64 -9.79
N HIS A 503 18.72 -17.51 -10.37
CA HIS A 503 19.10 -16.30 -9.62
C HIS A 503 17.94 -15.76 -8.79
N GLY A 504 16.72 -15.71 -9.37
CA GLY A 504 15.52 -15.26 -8.67
C GLY A 504 15.19 -16.16 -7.48
N VAL A 505 15.24 -17.48 -7.67
CA VAL A 505 14.96 -18.49 -6.62
C VAL A 505 15.95 -18.39 -5.45
N ILE A 506 17.26 -18.36 -5.73
CA ILE A 506 18.30 -18.30 -4.69
C ILE A 506 18.27 -16.94 -3.98
N GLN A 507 18.22 -15.83 -4.71
CA GLN A 507 18.21 -14.50 -4.10
C GLN A 507 16.89 -14.21 -3.35
N GLY A 508 15.76 -14.78 -3.78
CA GLY A 508 14.50 -14.76 -3.05
C GLY A 508 14.62 -15.45 -1.69
N ASN A 509 15.16 -16.67 -1.66
CA ASN A 509 15.34 -17.42 -0.40
C ASN A 509 16.25 -16.67 0.59
N LEU A 510 17.33 -16.05 0.09
CA LEU A 510 18.25 -15.23 0.88
C LEU A 510 17.66 -13.90 1.39
N VAL A 511 16.52 -13.48 0.84
CA VAL A 511 15.79 -12.25 1.23
C VAL A 511 14.61 -12.53 2.15
N SER A 512 13.78 -13.52 1.84
CA SER A 512 12.48 -13.75 2.49
C SER A 512 12.21 -15.21 2.90
N GLY A 513 13.18 -16.12 2.75
CA GLY A 513 13.01 -17.55 3.01
C GLY A 513 12.15 -18.30 1.97
N GLY A 514 11.24 -17.60 1.28
CA GLY A 514 10.44 -18.12 0.18
C GLY A 514 11.20 -18.11 -1.16
N TYR A 515 10.86 -19.05 -2.04
CA TYR A 515 11.49 -19.25 -3.36
C TYR A 515 10.94 -18.29 -4.43
N GLN A 516 10.74 -17.01 -4.07
CA GLN A 516 10.02 -16.04 -4.89
C GLN A 516 10.92 -15.34 -5.93
N LEU A 517 10.55 -15.43 -7.21
CA LEU A 517 11.31 -14.88 -8.34
C LEU A 517 11.02 -13.39 -8.58
N PHE A 518 12.01 -12.55 -8.29
CA PHE A 518 11.94 -11.10 -8.53
C PHE A 518 13.17 -10.60 -9.32
N PRO A 519 13.06 -10.37 -10.64
CA PRO A 519 14.20 -9.98 -11.49
C PRO A 519 14.89 -8.65 -11.09
N SER A 520 14.18 -7.78 -10.38
CA SER A 520 14.70 -6.51 -9.84
C SER A 520 15.44 -6.65 -8.51
N LEU A 521 15.32 -7.78 -7.80
CA LEU A 521 15.74 -7.91 -6.40
C LEU A 521 17.26 -7.79 -6.22
N SER A 522 18.03 -8.65 -6.90
CA SER A 522 19.50 -8.61 -6.90
C SER A 522 20.08 -7.25 -7.35
N PRO A 523 19.77 -6.71 -8.56
CA PRO A 523 20.31 -5.43 -8.99
C PRO A 523 19.80 -4.23 -8.17
N GLY A 524 18.54 -4.28 -7.73
CA GLY A 524 17.92 -3.24 -6.92
C GLY A 524 18.60 -3.10 -5.57
N LEU A 525 18.73 -4.20 -4.82
CA LEU A 525 19.43 -4.21 -3.53
C LEU A 525 20.91 -3.85 -3.66
N THR A 526 21.61 -4.39 -4.67
CA THR A 526 23.03 -4.07 -4.90
C THR A 526 23.24 -2.59 -5.17
N SER A 527 22.41 -1.97 -6.02
CA SER A 527 22.53 -0.54 -6.31
C SER A 527 21.97 0.35 -5.20
N ALA A 528 20.99 -0.11 -4.42
CA ALA A 528 20.49 0.62 -3.25
C ALA A 528 21.55 0.67 -2.14
N ALA A 529 22.24 -0.44 -1.89
CA ALA A 529 23.36 -0.51 -0.95
C ALA A 529 24.52 0.41 -1.37
N LEU A 530 24.90 0.40 -2.65
CA LEU A 530 25.97 1.26 -3.18
C LEU A 530 25.61 2.76 -3.04
N VAL A 531 24.36 3.13 -3.34
CA VAL A 531 23.87 4.52 -3.21
C VAL A 531 23.79 4.95 -1.75
N GLN A 532 23.29 4.08 -0.85
CA GLN A 532 23.22 4.37 0.58
C GLN A 532 24.62 4.60 1.18
N MET A 533 25.59 3.71 0.89
CA MET A 533 26.96 3.87 1.40
C MET A 533 27.59 5.19 0.93
N ALA A 534 27.39 5.59 -0.32
CA ALA A 534 27.90 6.88 -0.81
C ALA A 534 27.27 8.08 -0.09
N PHE A 535 25.97 8.03 0.23
CA PHE A 535 25.31 9.05 1.06
C PHE A 535 25.83 9.06 2.51
N GLU A 536 26.01 7.91 3.15
CA GLU A 536 26.51 7.82 4.52
C GLU A 536 27.94 8.32 4.67
N ILE A 537 28.83 7.96 3.73
CA ILE A 537 30.23 8.41 3.71
C ILE A 537 30.29 9.93 3.49
N SER A 538 29.48 10.44 2.56
CA SER A 538 29.40 11.88 2.26
C SER A 538 28.79 12.69 3.41
N ALA A 539 27.86 12.12 4.17
CA ALA A 539 27.32 12.72 5.40
C ALA A 539 28.36 12.78 6.54
N LYS A 540 29.33 11.85 6.58
CA LYS A 540 30.52 11.93 7.44
C LYS A 540 31.56 12.95 6.94
N GLY A 541 31.35 13.55 5.76
CA GLY A 541 32.16 14.63 5.21
C GLY A 541 33.55 14.23 4.67
N ARG A 542 33.84 12.92 4.54
CA ARG A 542 35.16 12.36 4.19
C ARG A 542 35.08 11.36 3.02
N ASP A 543 36.23 10.98 2.45
CA ASP A 543 36.36 9.83 1.54
C ASP A 543 36.13 8.47 2.26
N PRO A 544 35.87 7.36 1.53
CA PRO A 544 35.73 6.02 2.10
C PRO A 544 36.98 5.52 2.83
N THR A 545 36.81 4.72 3.89
CA THR A 545 37.91 3.89 4.42
C THR A 545 38.18 2.69 3.51
N GLU A 546 39.31 2.00 3.66
CA GLU A 546 39.61 0.75 2.93
C GLU A 546 38.48 -0.29 3.07
N ALA A 547 37.96 -0.50 4.30
CA ALA A 547 36.87 -1.45 4.54
C ALA A 547 35.51 -0.99 3.97
N GLU A 548 35.24 0.32 3.90
CA GLU A 548 34.06 0.84 3.20
C GLU A 548 34.22 0.70 1.67
N TRP A 549 35.42 0.97 1.15
CA TRP A 549 35.76 0.80 -0.27
C TRP A 549 35.71 -0.66 -0.72
N GLU A 550 36.14 -1.61 0.12
CA GLU A 550 36.07 -3.06 -0.15
C GLU A 550 34.62 -3.50 -0.42
N VAL A 551 33.68 -3.02 0.38
CA VAL A 551 32.25 -3.24 0.13
C VAL A 551 31.81 -2.53 -1.16
N MET A 552 32.09 -1.23 -1.31
CA MET A 552 31.66 -0.47 -2.48
C MET A 552 32.20 -1.01 -3.81
N ARG A 553 33.46 -1.46 -3.86
CA ARG A 553 34.06 -2.06 -5.07
C ARG A 553 33.46 -3.43 -5.39
N SER A 554 33.12 -4.24 -4.37
CA SER A 554 32.40 -5.51 -4.57
C SER A 554 30.97 -5.30 -5.10
N LEU A 555 30.21 -4.34 -4.56
CA LEU A 555 28.87 -3.98 -5.06
C LEU A 555 28.91 -3.41 -6.48
N LEU A 556 29.87 -2.51 -6.75
CA LEU A 556 30.10 -1.93 -8.07
C LEU A 556 30.53 -2.98 -9.09
N TRP A 557 31.39 -3.93 -8.70
CA TRP A 557 31.80 -5.04 -9.57
C TRP A 557 30.65 -6.00 -9.87
N THR A 558 29.83 -6.31 -8.87
CA THR A 558 28.59 -7.10 -9.02
C THR A 558 27.68 -6.48 -10.08
N LEU A 559 27.40 -5.17 -10.00
CA LEU A 559 26.64 -4.45 -11.05
C LEU A 559 27.37 -4.42 -12.40
N LYS A 560 28.69 -4.19 -12.44
CA LYS A 560 29.50 -4.20 -13.67
C LYS A 560 29.57 -5.58 -14.33
N LYS A 561 29.37 -6.69 -13.58
CA LYS A 561 29.49 -8.07 -14.06
C LYS A 561 28.16 -8.75 -14.40
N GLN A 562 27.02 -8.21 -13.98
CA GLN A 562 25.71 -8.80 -14.24
C GLN A 562 25.44 -9.03 -15.74
N THR A 563 25.09 -10.26 -16.13
CA THR A 563 24.93 -10.65 -17.55
C THR A 563 23.69 -10.00 -18.17
N ILE A 564 22.52 -10.18 -17.56
CA ILE A 564 21.31 -9.43 -17.92
C ILE A 564 21.50 -7.96 -17.54
N VAL A 565 21.08 -7.03 -18.42
CA VAL A 565 21.15 -5.59 -18.14
C VAL A 565 19.95 -5.14 -17.30
N PRO A 566 20.17 -4.55 -16.10
CA PRO A 566 19.10 -3.97 -15.31
C PRO A 566 18.49 -2.74 -15.98
N ALA A 567 17.22 -2.46 -15.68
CA ALA A 567 16.50 -1.25 -16.10
C ALA A 567 16.64 -0.94 -17.61
N MET A 568 16.51 -1.95 -18.45
CA MET A 568 16.79 -1.91 -19.90
C MET A 568 16.11 -0.74 -20.62
N ASP A 569 14.92 -0.32 -20.21
CA ASP A 569 14.17 0.77 -20.84
C ASP A 569 14.74 2.16 -20.52
N ILE A 570 15.31 2.35 -19.32
CA ILE A 570 16.09 3.55 -18.99
C ILE A 570 17.39 3.55 -19.82
N VAL A 571 18.06 2.40 -19.93
CA VAL A 571 19.28 2.25 -20.74
C VAL A 571 19.00 2.50 -22.24
N ARG A 572 17.81 2.15 -22.74
CA ARG A 572 17.31 2.56 -24.06
C ARG A 572 17.13 4.08 -24.13
N SER A 573 16.39 4.68 -23.19
CA SER A 573 16.18 6.14 -23.11
C SER A 573 17.49 6.96 -23.09
N LEU A 574 18.51 6.48 -22.37
CA LEU A 574 19.85 7.09 -22.36
C LEU A 574 20.63 6.91 -23.67
N ARG A 575 20.49 5.75 -24.33
CA ARG A 575 21.09 5.48 -25.66
C ARG A 575 20.42 6.32 -26.75
N ASP A 576 19.11 6.48 -26.66
CA ASP A 576 18.26 7.13 -27.66
C ASP A 576 18.14 8.65 -27.41
N GLY A 577 19.02 9.20 -26.55
CA GLY A 577 19.19 10.64 -26.32
C GLY A 577 18.14 11.31 -25.43
N LYS A 578 17.04 10.61 -25.10
CA LYS A 578 15.89 11.13 -24.34
C LYS A 578 16.22 11.52 -22.90
N GLY A 579 17.04 10.72 -22.19
CA GLY A 579 17.45 10.99 -20.81
C GLY A 579 16.68 10.19 -19.75
N PHE A 580 16.58 10.72 -18.53
CA PHE A 580 15.74 10.16 -17.46
C PHE A 580 14.30 10.70 -17.53
N ASN A 581 13.42 9.91 -18.17
CA ASN A 581 12.07 10.32 -18.55
C ASN A 581 10.99 10.09 -17.48
N ASN A 582 11.16 9.15 -16.55
CA ASN A 582 10.10 8.69 -15.65
C ASN A 582 10.28 9.22 -14.21
N PRO A 583 9.36 10.06 -13.68
CA PRO A 583 9.46 10.60 -12.32
C PRO A 583 9.31 9.55 -11.20
N SER A 584 8.89 8.32 -11.53
CA SER A 584 8.72 7.23 -10.57
C SER A 584 9.98 6.39 -10.36
N ASP A 585 10.97 6.46 -11.25
CA ASP A 585 12.13 5.56 -11.18
C ASP A 585 13.09 5.94 -10.05
N ALA A 586 13.26 5.06 -9.06
CA ALA A 586 14.09 5.30 -7.87
C ALA A 586 15.58 5.53 -8.24
N ILE A 587 16.30 6.33 -7.44
CA ILE A 587 17.70 6.70 -7.70
C ILE A 587 18.63 5.48 -7.91
N PRO A 588 18.53 4.37 -7.14
CA PRO A 588 19.29 3.16 -7.43
C PRO A 588 19.03 2.57 -8.83
N LYS A 589 17.80 2.66 -9.35
CA LYS A 589 17.46 2.22 -10.72
C LYS A 589 18.16 3.09 -11.77
N LEU A 590 18.26 4.41 -11.53
CA LEU A 590 18.99 5.34 -12.40
C LEU A 590 20.50 5.07 -12.39
N VAL A 591 21.08 4.79 -11.22
CA VAL A 591 22.51 4.47 -11.07
C VAL A 591 22.86 3.12 -11.72
N ALA A 592 22.04 2.09 -11.53
CA ALA A 592 22.20 0.81 -12.21
C ALA A 592 22.07 0.93 -13.74
N ALA A 593 21.11 1.73 -14.23
CA ALA A 593 20.97 2.01 -15.66
C ALA A 593 22.19 2.77 -16.22
N LEU A 594 22.69 3.79 -15.52
CA LEU A 594 23.88 4.54 -15.90
C LEU A 594 25.12 3.63 -15.99
N LEU A 595 25.33 2.75 -15.00
CA LEU A 595 26.41 1.76 -15.03
C LEU A 595 26.31 0.81 -16.23
N ALA A 596 25.11 0.29 -16.52
CA ALA A 596 24.88 -0.60 -17.66
C ALA A 596 25.02 0.09 -19.03
N PHE A 597 24.66 1.37 -19.11
CA PHE A 597 24.85 2.24 -20.27
C PHE A 597 26.34 2.52 -20.53
N LEU A 598 27.09 2.93 -19.50
CA LEU A 598 28.52 3.18 -19.56
C LEU A 598 29.30 1.92 -19.99
N ARG A 599 28.99 0.77 -19.38
CA ARG A 599 29.61 -0.53 -19.70
C ARG A 599 29.52 -0.90 -21.20
N ARG A 600 28.45 -0.48 -21.89
CA ARG A 600 28.22 -0.79 -23.30
C ARG A 600 28.84 0.21 -24.28
N LYS A 601 29.30 1.39 -23.83
CA LYS A 601 29.94 2.40 -24.70
C LYS A 601 31.48 2.37 -24.61
N LYS A 602 32.11 1.56 -25.47
CA LYS A 602 33.48 1.86 -25.97
C LYS A 602 33.38 3.01 -26.99
N MET A 603 33.11 4.24 -26.55
CA MET A 603 32.96 5.41 -27.43
C MET A 603 33.99 6.50 -27.15
N VAL A 604 34.30 7.27 -28.20
CA VAL A 604 35.36 8.27 -28.30
C VAL A 604 35.02 9.54 -27.48
N PRO A 605 36.01 10.29 -26.92
CA PRO A 605 35.73 11.23 -25.82
C PRO A 605 35.09 12.59 -26.17
N THR A 606 34.94 12.96 -27.45
CA THR A 606 34.71 14.37 -27.83
C THR A 606 33.31 14.91 -27.53
N ASP A 607 32.27 14.11 -27.82
CA ASP A 607 30.86 14.54 -27.72
C ASP A 607 30.10 13.67 -26.72
N SER A 608 30.70 13.47 -25.54
CA SER A 608 30.17 12.55 -24.54
C SER A 608 28.86 13.07 -23.93
N PRO A 609 27.74 12.31 -23.96
CA PRO A 609 26.50 12.68 -23.26
C PRO A 609 26.60 12.54 -21.73
N GLN A 610 27.76 12.12 -21.20
CA GLN A 610 27.96 11.90 -19.76
C GLN A 610 27.64 13.14 -18.90
N PRO A 611 28.14 14.37 -19.17
CA PRO A 611 27.87 15.52 -18.29
C PRO A 611 26.38 15.84 -18.21
N ARG A 612 25.63 15.67 -19.30
CA ARG A 612 24.17 15.87 -19.32
C ARG A 612 23.46 14.84 -18.44
N VAL A 613 23.79 13.56 -18.60
CA VAL A 613 23.16 12.47 -17.81
C VAL A 613 23.58 12.52 -16.33
N LEU A 614 24.79 12.98 -16.02
CA LEU A 614 25.22 13.25 -14.65
C LEU A 614 24.46 14.45 -14.04
N LYS A 615 24.26 15.53 -14.80
CA LYS A 615 23.39 16.66 -14.40
C LYS A 615 21.96 16.19 -14.12
N GLU A 616 21.35 15.45 -15.04
CA GLU A 616 20.02 14.86 -14.86
C GLU A 616 19.99 13.96 -13.60
N LEU A 617 21.02 13.15 -13.33
CA LEU A 617 21.09 12.34 -12.10
C LEU A 617 21.12 13.19 -10.83
N PHE A 618 21.88 14.30 -10.80
CA PHE A 618 21.90 15.21 -9.65
C PHE A 618 20.56 15.91 -9.45
N GLU A 619 19.90 16.33 -10.53
CA GLU A 619 18.55 16.88 -10.50
C GLU A 619 17.58 15.90 -9.83
N GLU A 620 17.54 14.64 -10.29
CA GLU A 620 16.65 13.62 -9.72
C GLU A 620 16.99 13.31 -8.25
N MET A 621 18.27 13.18 -7.90
CA MET A 621 18.73 13.00 -6.51
C MET A 621 18.25 14.16 -5.61
N THR A 622 18.42 15.39 -6.06
CA THR A 622 18.12 16.60 -5.29
C THR A 622 16.62 16.76 -5.06
N ALA A 623 15.81 16.67 -6.12
CA ALA A 623 14.36 16.73 -5.99
C ALA A 623 13.77 15.55 -5.18
N GLY A 624 14.38 14.37 -5.24
CA GLY A 624 14.01 13.24 -4.39
C GLY A 624 14.19 13.55 -2.89
N ARG A 625 15.34 14.10 -2.49
CA ARG A 625 15.61 14.43 -1.07
C ARG A 625 14.81 15.65 -0.59
N VAL A 626 14.68 16.70 -1.41
CA VAL A 626 13.85 17.88 -1.10
C VAL A 626 12.40 17.47 -0.89
N ALA A 627 11.81 16.68 -1.79
CA ALA A 627 10.45 16.19 -1.65
C ALA A 627 10.27 15.31 -0.40
N ALA A 628 11.24 14.47 -0.04
CA ALA A 628 11.20 13.70 1.20
C ALA A 628 11.17 14.60 2.45
N ILE A 629 12.04 15.61 2.51
CA ILE A 629 12.16 16.54 3.64
C ILE A 629 10.94 17.44 3.78
N GLN A 630 10.43 18.00 2.68
CA GLN A 630 9.19 18.78 2.70
C GLN A 630 8.00 17.93 3.17
N ASN A 631 7.86 16.68 2.70
CA ASN A 631 6.80 15.79 3.16
C ASN A 631 6.90 15.45 4.66
N VAL A 632 8.11 15.26 5.19
CA VAL A 632 8.33 15.00 6.63
C VAL A 632 8.02 16.24 7.48
N ASN A 633 8.55 17.40 7.11
CA ASN A 633 8.34 18.64 7.86
C ASN A 633 6.87 19.09 7.78
N ASN A 634 6.20 18.99 6.63
CA ASN A 634 4.77 19.33 6.48
C ASN A 634 3.85 18.43 7.33
N ARG A 635 4.14 17.12 7.40
CA ARG A 635 3.41 16.20 8.30
C ARG A 635 3.60 16.58 9.77
N ARG A 636 4.82 16.89 10.18
CA ARG A 636 5.11 17.29 11.57
C ARG A 636 4.50 18.64 11.94
N ALA A 637 4.50 19.62 11.02
CA ALA A 637 3.79 20.88 11.22
C ALA A 637 2.26 20.67 11.38
N ALA A 638 1.65 19.76 10.61
CA ALA A 638 0.23 19.40 10.77
C ALA A 638 -0.06 18.69 12.12
N ASP A 639 0.91 17.93 12.64
CA ASP A 639 0.88 17.33 13.98
C ASP A 639 1.19 18.33 15.13
N GLY A 640 1.52 19.59 14.83
CA GLY A 640 1.98 20.57 15.84
C GLY A 640 3.39 20.31 16.40
N LYS A 641 4.23 19.57 15.67
CA LYS A 641 5.59 19.15 16.06
C LYS A 641 6.65 19.91 15.27
N GLU A 642 7.77 20.24 15.93
CA GLU A 642 8.95 20.85 15.30
C GLU A 642 9.47 20.02 14.09
N PRO A 643 10.08 20.63 13.06
CA PRO A 643 10.65 19.91 11.92
C PRO A 643 11.79 18.95 12.33
N ILE A 644 11.97 17.85 11.61
CA ILE A 644 13.13 16.94 11.82
C ILE A 644 14.41 17.55 11.23
N TYR A 645 14.27 18.40 10.21
CA TYR A 645 15.36 19.07 9.54
C TYR A 645 15.27 20.58 9.83
N PRO A 646 15.76 21.07 10.99
CA PRO A 646 15.66 22.48 11.36
C PRO A 646 16.54 23.39 10.50
N GLY A 647 17.55 22.84 9.82
CA GLY A 647 18.35 23.51 8.80
C GLY A 647 17.76 23.45 7.39
N TRP A 648 16.46 23.19 7.22
CA TRP A 648 15.76 23.33 5.94
C TRP A 648 14.84 24.56 6.00
N LEU A 649 14.97 25.46 5.02
CA LEU A 649 14.23 26.72 4.96
C LEU A 649 12.71 26.48 5.00
N SER A 650 12.07 27.10 5.97
CA SER A 650 10.60 27.17 6.04
C SER A 650 10.00 27.91 4.84
N PRO A 651 8.71 27.74 4.51
CA PRO A 651 8.04 28.53 3.47
C PRO A 651 8.18 30.04 3.72
N GLU A 652 8.16 30.46 4.99
CA GLU A 652 8.39 31.85 5.38
C GLU A 652 9.81 32.32 5.06
N GLU A 653 10.84 31.53 5.35
CA GLU A 653 12.22 31.89 5.01
C GLU A 653 12.51 31.89 3.51
N ILE A 654 11.87 30.99 2.75
CA ILE A 654 11.88 31.02 1.29
C ILE A 654 11.21 32.32 0.83
N GLY A 655 10.03 32.65 1.35
CA GLY A 655 9.31 33.90 1.07
C GLY A 655 10.12 35.15 1.43
N ARG A 656 10.84 35.16 2.56
CA ARG A 656 11.74 36.24 2.97
C ARG A 656 12.83 36.51 1.92
N CYS A 657 13.34 35.50 1.21
CA CYS A 657 14.33 35.71 0.14
C CYS A 657 13.77 36.54 -1.05
N PHE A 658 12.44 36.58 -1.25
CA PHE A 658 11.75 37.44 -2.21
C PHE A 658 11.28 38.79 -1.62
N LEU A 659 11.25 38.91 -0.28
CA LEU A 659 10.63 40.02 0.47
C LEU A 659 11.63 40.84 1.30
N GLU A 660 12.93 40.57 1.22
CA GLU A 660 13.95 41.04 2.18
C GLU A 660 14.04 42.57 2.34
N ASP A 661 13.68 43.33 1.29
CA ASP A 661 13.62 44.79 1.31
C ASP A 661 12.34 45.37 1.97
N TRP A 662 11.38 44.53 2.40
CA TRP A 662 10.01 44.95 2.76
C TRP A 662 9.78 44.94 4.27
N ASP A 663 9.73 46.13 4.87
CA ASP A 663 9.51 46.33 6.30
C ASP A 663 8.01 46.35 6.65
N PHE A 664 7.54 45.28 7.29
CA PHE A 664 6.14 45.09 7.68
C PHE A 664 5.70 45.93 8.88
N ASP A 665 6.64 46.43 9.70
CA ASP A 665 6.36 47.13 10.96
C ASP A 665 6.25 48.65 10.76
N LYS A 666 6.85 49.19 9.69
CA LYS A 666 6.68 50.59 9.26
C LYS A 666 5.31 50.89 8.63
N VAL A 667 4.59 49.87 8.15
CA VAL A 667 3.33 50.03 7.42
C VAL A 667 2.23 50.58 8.31
N LYS A 668 1.59 51.68 7.91
CA LYS A 668 0.44 52.26 8.61
C LYS A 668 -0.89 51.86 7.98
N PRO A 669 -1.67 50.90 8.54
CA PRO A 669 -2.75 50.27 7.80
C PRO A 669 -3.94 51.21 7.50
N LEU A 670 -4.12 52.30 8.24
CA LEU A 670 -5.18 53.28 7.98
C LEU A 670 -4.75 54.40 7.00
N GLU A 671 -3.46 54.58 6.76
CA GLU A 671 -2.91 55.66 5.91
C GLU A 671 -2.53 55.16 4.50
N GLU A 672 -2.09 53.90 4.35
CA GLU A 672 -1.59 53.37 3.07
C GLU A 672 -1.96 51.90 2.79
N LEU A 673 -1.78 51.48 1.52
CA LEU A 673 -1.88 50.08 1.08
C LEU A 673 -0.46 49.53 0.84
N HIS A 674 -0.12 48.39 1.44
CA HIS A 674 1.20 47.80 1.25
C HIS A 674 1.30 47.05 -0.10
N PRO A 675 2.47 47.01 -0.78
CA PRO A 675 2.65 46.23 -2.00
C PRO A 675 2.25 44.74 -1.88
N CYS A 676 2.37 44.12 -0.70
CA CYS A 676 1.85 42.77 -0.43
C CYS A 676 0.36 42.62 -0.75
N GLU A 677 -0.44 43.67 -0.52
CA GLU A 677 -1.89 43.61 -0.68
C GLU A 677 -2.30 43.61 -2.15
N ILE A 678 -1.56 44.34 -2.98
CA ILE A 678 -1.71 44.37 -4.44
C ILE A 678 -1.25 43.01 -5.01
N PHE A 679 -0.13 42.49 -4.50
CA PHE A 679 0.45 41.21 -4.88
C PHE A 679 -0.48 40.03 -4.55
N ALA A 680 -1.01 39.97 -3.32
CA ALA A 680 -1.93 38.92 -2.88
C ALA A 680 -3.32 39.02 -3.54
N ALA A 681 -3.83 40.23 -3.81
CA ALA A 681 -5.13 40.40 -4.46
C ALA A 681 -5.14 39.98 -5.94
N LYS A 682 -4.00 39.98 -6.63
CA LYS A 682 -3.90 39.53 -8.04
C LYS A 682 -4.09 38.02 -8.24
N ARG A 683 -4.35 37.22 -7.19
CA ARG A 683 -4.73 35.79 -7.32
C ARG A 683 -6.11 35.56 -7.96
N GLU A 684 -6.95 36.60 -8.09
CA GLU A 684 -8.34 36.48 -8.59
C GLU A 684 -8.62 37.19 -9.93
N THR A 685 -7.63 37.85 -10.56
CA THR A 685 -7.85 38.59 -11.83
C THR A 685 -6.76 38.34 -12.86
N GLU A 686 -7.13 37.70 -13.98
CA GLU A 686 -6.31 37.60 -15.18
C GLU A 686 -6.08 38.99 -15.81
N SER A 687 -5.01 39.11 -16.60
CA SER A 687 -4.69 40.27 -17.44
C SER A 687 -4.60 41.63 -16.71
N THR A 688 -3.44 41.89 -16.10
CA THR A 688 -2.62 43.07 -16.45
C THR A 688 -1.28 43.01 -15.74
N LYS A 689 -0.23 43.45 -16.44
CA LYS A 689 1.17 43.46 -15.97
C LYS A 689 1.28 43.82 -14.48
N ALA A 690 1.76 42.88 -13.67
CA ALA A 690 2.41 43.24 -12.42
C ALA A 690 3.71 43.98 -12.77
N PRO A 691 4.18 44.93 -11.95
CA PRO A 691 5.45 45.59 -12.22
C PRO A 691 6.57 44.54 -12.29
N GLU A 692 7.33 44.56 -13.39
CA GLU A 692 8.53 43.75 -13.63
C GLU A 692 9.70 44.26 -12.76
N ARG A 693 9.45 44.38 -11.44
CA ARG A 693 10.50 44.22 -10.44
C ARG A 693 10.69 42.73 -10.24
N ASP A 694 11.52 42.16 -11.11
CA ASP A 694 12.36 41.03 -10.72
C ASP A 694 12.98 41.40 -9.37
N ALA A 695 12.78 40.58 -8.34
CA ALA A 695 13.40 40.83 -7.02
C ALA A 695 14.90 40.54 -7.17
N PRO A 696 15.79 41.54 -7.36
CA PRO A 696 17.04 41.28 -8.05
C PRO A 696 17.93 40.35 -7.23
N GLY A 697 18.35 39.24 -7.82
CA GLY A 697 19.13 38.22 -7.11
C GLY A 697 18.37 37.40 -6.06
N TRP A 698 17.03 37.31 -6.09
CA TRP A 698 16.29 36.39 -5.21
C TRP A 698 16.77 34.94 -5.36
N GLU A 699 17.05 34.50 -6.60
CA GLU A 699 17.62 33.18 -6.91
C GLU A 699 19.00 33.00 -6.25
N LYS A 700 19.84 34.03 -6.32
CA LYS A 700 21.16 34.04 -5.69
C LYS A 700 21.06 33.93 -4.17
N ARG A 701 20.25 34.78 -3.52
CA ARG A 701 20.07 34.75 -2.06
C ARG A 701 19.48 33.44 -1.57
N LEU A 702 18.46 32.91 -2.27
CA LEU A 702 17.88 31.61 -1.96
C LEU A 702 18.89 30.47 -2.19
N GLY A 703 19.68 30.52 -3.26
CA GLY A 703 20.73 29.56 -3.56
C GLY A 703 21.90 29.59 -2.57
N GLU A 704 22.28 30.75 -2.06
CA GLU A 704 23.27 30.93 -1.00
C GLU A 704 22.76 30.35 0.33
N ARG A 705 21.55 30.74 0.78
CA ARG A 705 20.94 30.17 2.00
C ARG A 705 20.65 28.66 1.89
N LEU A 706 20.38 28.14 0.68
CA LEU A 706 20.24 26.70 0.44
C LEU A 706 21.60 25.98 0.45
N ALA A 707 22.67 26.61 -0.01
CA ALA A 707 24.02 26.03 -0.01
C ALA A 707 24.61 25.88 1.41
N GLU A 708 24.24 26.79 2.31
CA GLU A 708 24.57 26.70 3.74
C GLU A 708 23.94 25.47 4.42
N THR A 709 22.92 24.84 3.82
CA THR A 709 22.25 23.66 4.40
C THR A 709 23.10 22.39 4.28
N GLU A 710 23.07 21.55 5.30
CA GLU A 710 23.67 20.20 5.25
C GLU A 710 23.02 19.30 4.20
N LEU A 711 21.79 19.62 3.77
CA LEU A 711 21.14 18.94 2.65
C LEU A 711 21.87 19.20 1.33
N PHE A 712 22.26 20.45 1.05
CA PHE A 712 23.03 20.77 -0.15
C PHE A 712 24.40 20.10 -0.10
N LYS A 713 25.19 20.40 0.94
CA LYS A 713 26.56 19.89 1.12
C LYS A 713 26.60 18.36 1.04
N GLY A 714 25.68 17.68 1.75
CA GLY A 714 25.60 16.22 1.75
C GLY A 714 25.09 15.62 0.43
N SER A 715 24.25 16.32 -0.34
CA SER A 715 23.79 15.85 -1.66
C SER A 715 24.84 16.03 -2.74
N TYR A 716 25.50 17.19 -2.76
CA TYR A 716 26.56 17.53 -3.71
C TYR A 716 27.78 16.61 -3.52
N LYS A 717 28.26 16.42 -2.27
CA LYS A 717 29.32 15.45 -1.97
C LYS A 717 28.95 14.01 -2.34
N ALA A 718 27.71 13.57 -2.04
CA ALA A 718 27.26 12.22 -2.41
C ALA A 718 27.18 12.01 -3.93
N HIS A 719 26.77 13.04 -4.68
CA HIS A 719 26.79 13.01 -6.13
C HIS A 719 28.21 12.98 -6.69
N GLN A 720 29.12 13.82 -6.19
CA GLN A 720 30.54 13.79 -6.56
C GLN A 720 31.17 12.41 -6.30
N LEU A 721 30.96 11.84 -5.11
CA LEU A 721 31.47 10.51 -4.75
C LEU A 721 30.88 9.41 -5.65
N LEU A 722 29.56 9.44 -5.91
CA LEU A 722 28.93 8.51 -6.85
C LEU A 722 29.48 8.66 -8.27
N CYS A 723 29.72 9.87 -8.78
CA CYS A 723 30.32 10.08 -10.09
C CYS A 723 31.76 9.54 -10.16
N ARG A 724 32.58 9.86 -9.17
CA ARG A 724 33.96 9.34 -9.03
C ARG A 724 33.98 7.80 -9.07
N ILE A 725 33.07 7.16 -8.34
CA ILE A 725 32.97 5.69 -8.24
C ILE A 725 32.36 5.03 -9.49
N VAL A 726 31.25 5.56 -10.02
CA VAL A 726 30.52 4.99 -11.17
C VAL A 726 31.31 5.13 -12.47
N VAL A 727 31.91 6.29 -12.71
CA VAL A 727 32.55 6.64 -13.99
C VAL A 727 34.05 6.37 -13.97
N GLY A 728 34.76 6.75 -12.90
CA GLY A 728 36.22 6.86 -12.91
C GLY A 728 37.00 5.84 -12.10
N ALA A 729 36.38 5.12 -11.15
CA ALA A 729 37.15 4.34 -10.17
C ALA A 729 37.65 2.99 -10.67
N ASP A 730 38.93 2.69 -10.38
CA ASP A 730 39.52 1.37 -10.58
C ASP A 730 39.17 0.42 -9.43
N VAL A 731 38.24 -0.48 -9.70
CA VAL A 731 37.76 -1.53 -8.80
C VAL A 731 38.81 -2.59 -8.45
N LYS A 732 39.94 -2.68 -9.17
CA LYS A 732 41.05 -3.57 -8.83
C LYS A 732 42.00 -2.98 -7.80
N ALA A 733 42.04 -1.66 -7.62
CA ALA A 733 42.87 -1.03 -6.60
C ALA A 733 42.20 -1.15 -5.20
N ARG A 734 42.93 -1.74 -4.24
CA ARG A 734 42.49 -1.90 -2.85
C ARG A 734 42.57 -0.61 -2.03
N ASP A 735 43.52 0.27 -2.35
CA ASP A 735 43.71 1.58 -1.71
C ASP A 735 42.72 2.61 -2.32
N PRO A 736 41.74 3.14 -1.57
CA PRO A 736 40.75 4.07 -2.10
C PRO A 736 41.35 5.38 -2.61
N SER A 737 42.51 5.82 -2.09
CA SER A 737 43.18 7.05 -2.54
C SER A 737 43.79 6.92 -3.95
N ARG A 738 44.09 5.69 -4.38
CA ARG A 738 44.53 5.35 -5.74
C ARG A 738 43.36 4.93 -6.63
N ALA A 739 42.37 4.25 -6.04
CA ALA A 739 41.24 3.69 -6.76
C ALA A 739 40.23 4.76 -7.22
N ILE A 740 39.96 5.79 -6.41
CA ILE A 740 38.88 6.74 -6.62
C ILE A 740 39.47 8.10 -7.06
N PRO A 741 39.47 8.45 -8.37
CA PRO A 741 40.11 9.68 -8.86
C PRO A 741 39.50 10.91 -8.20
N THR A 742 40.31 11.91 -7.87
CA THR A 742 39.90 13.10 -7.11
C THR A 742 38.81 13.93 -7.81
N THR A 743 38.87 13.97 -9.15
CA THR A 743 37.88 14.64 -10.02
C THR A 743 37.50 13.73 -11.19
N VAL A 744 36.31 13.94 -11.77
CA VAL A 744 35.87 13.28 -13.01
C VAL A 744 35.32 14.32 -13.98
N GLN A 745 35.67 14.21 -15.25
CA GLN A 745 35.15 15.11 -16.29
C GLN A 745 33.62 15.00 -16.38
N GLY A 746 32.92 16.14 -16.22
CA GLY A 746 31.46 16.18 -16.21
C GLY A 746 30.80 16.09 -14.84
N THR A 747 31.54 16.12 -13.72
CA THR A 747 30.97 16.50 -12.42
C THR A 747 30.48 17.95 -12.48
N LEU A 748 29.31 18.22 -11.89
CA LEU A 748 28.77 19.57 -11.78
C LEU A 748 29.68 20.49 -10.96
N ASP A 749 29.70 21.76 -11.34
CA ASP A 749 30.16 22.88 -10.52
C ASP A 749 29.11 23.25 -9.45
N GLU A 750 29.53 24.06 -8.48
CA GLU A 750 28.69 24.43 -7.34
C GLU A 750 27.58 25.42 -7.70
N ASP A 751 27.73 26.24 -8.75
CA ASP A 751 26.73 27.24 -9.15
C ASP A 751 25.56 26.57 -9.87
N THR A 752 25.85 25.67 -10.81
CA THR A 752 24.87 24.77 -11.43
C THR A 752 24.15 23.92 -10.38
N ALA A 753 24.89 23.38 -9.40
CA ALA A 753 24.29 22.62 -8.30
C ALA A 753 23.36 23.49 -7.44
N ARG A 754 23.73 24.75 -7.13
CA ARG A 754 22.88 25.70 -6.39
C ARG A 754 21.60 26.05 -7.17
N GLY A 755 21.68 26.27 -8.48
CA GLY A 755 20.51 26.49 -9.34
C GLY A 755 19.51 25.32 -9.30
N ILE A 756 20.02 24.09 -9.45
CA ILE A 756 19.23 22.85 -9.36
C ILE A 756 18.57 22.70 -7.98
N MET A 757 19.22 23.16 -6.91
CA MET A 757 18.68 23.16 -5.56
C MET A 757 17.55 24.18 -5.36
N VAL A 758 17.70 25.40 -5.89
CA VAL A 758 16.64 26.44 -5.88
C VAL A 758 15.40 25.97 -6.64
N GLU A 759 15.60 25.45 -7.85
CA GLU A 759 14.55 24.89 -8.70
C GLU A 759 13.82 23.73 -8.00
N SER A 760 14.58 22.79 -7.41
CA SER A 760 14.00 21.67 -6.63
C SER A 760 13.22 22.14 -5.40
N ALA A 761 13.67 23.21 -4.71
CA ALA A 761 13.03 23.76 -3.52
C ALA A 761 11.65 24.37 -3.85
N LEU A 762 11.55 25.11 -4.96
CA LEU A 762 10.32 25.77 -5.42
C LEU A 762 9.32 24.80 -6.04
N LEU A 763 9.79 23.83 -6.83
CA LEU A 763 8.94 22.75 -7.36
C LEU A 763 8.39 21.85 -6.24
N GLY A 764 9.18 21.61 -5.19
CA GLY A 764 8.84 20.84 -3.99
C GLY A 764 8.54 19.34 -4.21
N ARG A 765 8.34 18.91 -5.45
CA ARG A 765 7.96 17.55 -5.84
C ARG A 765 8.65 17.16 -7.15
N ARG A 766 9.40 16.06 -7.12
CA ARG A 766 10.08 15.49 -8.30
C ARG A 766 9.20 15.41 -9.59
N PRO A 767 7.93 14.97 -9.56
CA PRO A 767 7.11 14.91 -10.77
C PRO A 767 6.80 16.26 -11.43
N ALA A 768 7.01 17.40 -10.75
CA ALA A 768 6.73 18.72 -11.33
C ALA A 768 7.71 19.11 -12.46
N ARG A 769 8.89 18.49 -12.53
CA ARG A 769 9.81 18.56 -13.69
C ARG A 769 9.28 17.88 -14.95
N PHE A 770 8.16 17.17 -14.87
CA PHE A 770 7.70 16.29 -15.92
C PHE A 770 6.29 16.67 -16.39
N GLU A 771 6.00 16.31 -17.62
CA GLU A 771 4.65 16.33 -18.18
C GLU A 771 4.33 14.95 -18.76
N LEU A 772 3.07 14.58 -18.72
CA LEU A 772 2.57 13.37 -19.34
C LEU A 772 2.07 13.77 -20.73
N MET A 773 2.74 13.30 -21.78
CA MET A 773 2.30 13.56 -23.14
C MET A 773 1.01 12.79 -23.39
N ASN A 774 -0.08 13.53 -23.66
CA ASN A 774 -1.35 12.91 -24.03
C ASN A 774 -1.23 12.31 -25.44
N ALA A 775 -1.25 10.98 -25.50
CA ALA A 775 -1.52 10.23 -26.72
C ALA A 775 -3.00 9.80 -26.75
N ASP A 776 -3.52 9.49 -27.94
CA ASP A 776 -4.92 9.10 -28.15
C ASP A 776 -5.31 7.78 -27.44
N GLU A 777 -4.32 6.92 -27.13
CA GLU A 777 -4.49 5.71 -26.34
C GLU A 777 -3.66 5.75 -25.03
N PRO A 778 -4.20 5.25 -23.88
CA PRO A 778 -3.49 5.24 -22.60
C PRO A 778 -2.16 4.48 -22.59
N LYS A 779 -1.95 3.55 -23.53
CA LYS A 779 -0.73 2.74 -23.66
C LYS A 779 0.48 3.55 -24.19
N ASP A 780 0.22 4.65 -24.89
CA ASP A 780 1.20 5.46 -25.61
C ASP A 780 1.55 6.77 -24.87
N GLN A 781 1.06 6.94 -23.64
CA GLN A 781 1.35 8.09 -22.78
C GLN A 781 2.80 8.08 -22.28
N GLU A 782 3.70 8.82 -22.93
CA GLU A 782 5.09 8.97 -22.50
C GLU A 782 5.26 10.15 -21.54
N TRP A 783 6.00 9.95 -20.44
CA TRP A 783 6.47 11.05 -19.60
C TRP A 783 7.64 11.78 -20.30
N ARG A 784 7.50 13.09 -20.49
CA ARG A 784 8.55 13.99 -20.97
C ARG A 784 9.10 14.82 -19.81
N ARG A 785 10.42 15.02 -19.77
CA ARG A 785 11.05 16.04 -18.91
C ARG A 785 10.79 17.41 -19.54
N ARG A 786 10.22 18.34 -18.78
CA ARG A 786 10.00 19.72 -19.21
C ARG A 786 11.34 20.44 -19.37
N ASP A 787 11.42 21.35 -20.32
CA ASP A 787 12.51 22.31 -20.37
C ASP A 787 12.35 23.32 -19.21
N PRO A 788 13.42 23.77 -18.53
CA PRO A 788 13.33 24.80 -17.50
C PRO A 788 12.68 26.12 -17.95
N SER A 789 12.62 26.41 -19.25
CA SER A 789 11.89 27.56 -19.81
C SER A 789 10.37 27.36 -19.90
N GLU A 790 9.85 26.13 -19.76
CA GLU A 790 8.41 25.81 -19.82
C GLU A 790 7.69 26.07 -18.48
N TYR A 791 8.39 26.47 -17.42
CA TYR A 791 7.78 26.79 -16.13
C TYR A 791 8.46 27.94 -15.38
N SER A 792 7.65 28.85 -14.83
CA SER A 792 8.11 30.08 -14.18
C SER A 792 8.44 29.86 -12.70
N LEU A 793 9.72 29.71 -12.36
CA LEU A 793 10.17 29.60 -10.97
C LEU A 793 9.76 30.83 -10.13
N ILE A 794 9.78 32.02 -10.71
CA ILE A 794 9.32 33.25 -10.04
C ILE A 794 7.82 33.18 -9.70
N GLU A 795 6.98 32.54 -10.51
CA GLU A 795 5.54 32.36 -10.19
C GLU A 795 5.29 31.35 -9.07
N MET A 796 6.10 30.29 -9.01
CA MET A 796 6.08 29.36 -7.87
C MET A 796 6.47 30.09 -6.58
N GLY A 797 7.53 30.91 -6.64
CA GLY A 797 7.92 31.83 -5.56
C GLY A 797 6.80 32.79 -5.17
N ARG A 798 6.09 33.39 -6.14
CA ARG A 798 4.95 34.29 -5.88
C ARG A 798 3.84 33.62 -5.08
N SER A 799 3.54 32.33 -5.31
CA SER A 799 2.54 31.62 -4.51
C SER A 799 2.99 31.46 -3.05
N ILE A 800 4.24 31.06 -2.81
CA ILE A 800 4.80 30.93 -1.45
C ILE A 800 4.74 32.28 -0.73
N VAL A 801 5.21 33.34 -1.37
CA VAL A 801 5.16 34.72 -0.84
C VAL A 801 3.74 35.14 -0.49
N ALA A 802 2.76 34.90 -1.38
CA ALA A 802 1.37 35.28 -1.16
C ALA A 802 0.76 34.59 0.07
N ASP A 803 1.06 33.30 0.28
CA ASP A 803 0.58 32.54 1.42
C ASP A 803 1.29 32.95 2.73
N CYS A 804 2.57 33.34 2.68
CA CYS A 804 3.31 33.86 3.83
C CYS A 804 2.82 35.24 4.30
N VAL A 805 2.45 36.15 3.39
CA VAL A 805 1.99 37.51 3.77
C VAL A 805 0.49 37.58 4.11
N ALA A 806 -0.28 36.55 3.78
CA ALA A 806 -1.73 36.52 4.00
C ALA A 806 -2.18 36.80 5.44
N PRO A 807 -1.51 36.34 6.52
CA PRO A 807 -1.89 36.67 7.89
C PRO A 807 -1.77 38.17 8.21
N GLN A 808 -0.70 38.81 7.73
CA GLN A 808 -0.44 40.25 7.97
C GLN A 808 -1.40 41.12 7.13
N VAL A 809 -1.62 40.75 5.86
CA VAL A 809 -2.64 41.40 5.00
C VAL A 809 -4.04 41.28 5.61
N LYS A 810 -4.37 40.14 6.22
CA LYS A 810 -5.62 39.94 6.96
C LYS A 810 -5.70 40.84 8.21
N ALA A 811 -4.63 40.98 8.99
CA ALA A 811 -4.59 41.85 10.15
C ALA A 811 -4.82 43.34 9.78
N TRP A 812 -4.16 43.81 8.72
CA TRP A 812 -4.37 45.15 8.17
C TRP A 812 -5.81 45.36 7.67
N TRP A 813 -6.41 44.35 7.03
CA TRP A 813 -7.81 44.37 6.61
C TRP A 813 -8.78 44.43 7.80
N GLU A 814 -8.52 43.67 8.87
CA GLU A 814 -9.34 43.67 10.08
C GLU A 814 -9.27 45.01 10.84
N GLN A 815 -8.12 45.68 10.87
CA GLN A 815 -7.98 47.05 11.39
C GLN A 815 -8.83 48.06 10.59
N ARG A 816 -8.70 48.08 9.25
CA ARG A 816 -9.49 48.96 8.37
C ARG A 816 -10.99 48.70 8.49
N SER A 817 -11.38 47.42 8.53
CA SER A 817 -12.79 47.02 8.68
C SER A 817 -13.37 47.47 10.03
N THR A 818 -12.58 47.45 11.10
CA THR A 818 -13.01 47.92 12.43
C THR A 818 -13.17 49.44 12.43
N PHE A 819 -12.16 50.18 11.98
CA PHE A 819 -12.21 51.64 11.86
C PHE A 819 -13.39 52.14 10.98
N ALA A 820 -13.63 51.49 9.85
CA ALA A 820 -14.76 51.80 8.97
C ALA A 820 -16.11 51.51 9.65
N ARG A 821 -16.23 50.40 10.37
CA ARG A 821 -17.43 50.01 11.11
C ARG A 821 -17.75 51.02 12.22
N ASP A 822 -16.76 51.38 13.03
CA ASP A 822 -16.93 52.35 14.13
C ASP A 822 -17.30 53.74 13.61
N THR A 823 -16.69 54.16 12.49
CA THR A 823 -17.04 55.41 11.79
C THR A 823 -18.50 55.41 11.34
N LEU A 824 -18.98 54.31 10.74
CA LEU A 824 -20.36 54.18 10.29
C LEU A 824 -21.36 54.08 11.45
N VAL A 825 -21.02 53.36 12.52
CA VAL A 825 -21.85 53.26 13.73
C VAL A 825 -22.02 54.64 14.37
N LYS A 826 -20.92 55.40 14.51
CA LYS A 826 -20.98 56.79 14.98
C LYS A 826 -21.81 57.68 14.06
N MET A 827 -21.75 57.48 12.74
CA MET A 827 -22.62 58.19 11.80
C MET A 827 -24.12 57.87 11.99
N VAL A 828 -24.50 56.64 12.33
CA VAL A 828 -25.90 56.32 12.71
C VAL A 828 -26.28 56.99 14.02
N GLU A 829 -25.39 56.95 15.01
CA GLU A 829 -25.58 57.57 16.33
C GLU A 829 -25.84 59.09 16.19
N ASP A 830 -24.98 59.79 15.46
CA ASP A 830 -25.01 61.25 15.30
C ASP A 830 -26.08 61.76 14.30
N LYS A 831 -26.46 60.96 13.29
CA LYS A 831 -27.41 61.38 12.25
C LYS A 831 -28.83 60.82 12.45
N VAL A 832 -28.99 59.69 13.15
CA VAL A 832 -30.28 59.03 13.38
C VAL A 832 -30.63 59.03 14.87
N ILE A 833 -29.86 58.34 15.72
CA ILE A 833 -30.24 58.09 17.12
C ILE A 833 -30.39 59.39 17.92
N LYS A 834 -29.46 60.34 17.77
CA LYS A 834 -29.52 61.63 18.46
C LYS A 834 -30.61 62.55 17.88
N LYS A 835 -30.79 62.58 16.55
CA LYS A 835 -31.64 63.57 15.85
C LYS A 835 -33.13 63.21 15.74
N VAL A 836 -33.49 61.93 15.77
CA VAL A 836 -34.90 61.49 15.75
C VAL A 836 -35.51 61.69 17.15
N PRO A 837 -36.69 62.32 17.31
CA PRO A 837 -37.35 62.47 18.60
C PRO A 837 -37.93 61.15 19.12
N GLY A 838 -38.10 61.03 20.44
CA GLY A 838 -38.91 59.98 21.05
C GLY A 838 -40.40 60.32 20.91
N GLY A 839 -41.22 59.36 20.48
CA GLY A 839 -42.64 59.55 20.17
C GLY A 839 -43.01 59.23 18.71
N LYS A 840 -44.28 58.86 18.48
CA LYS A 840 -44.73 58.23 17.22
C LYS A 840 -44.44 59.10 15.99
N LEU A 841 -43.74 58.52 15.02
CA LEU A 841 -43.38 59.15 13.75
C LEU A 841 -44.50 58.97 12.72
N SER A 842 -44.64 59.92 11.79
CA SER A 842 -45.44 59.68 10.58
C SER A 842 -44.70 58.74 9.63
N ALA A 843 -45.45 57.96 8.83
CA ALA A 843 -44.87 57.01 7.87
C ALA A 843 -43.89 57.67 6.89
N GLU A 844 -44.15 58.92 6.49
CA GLU A 844 -43.25 59.73 5.65
C GLU A 844 -41.89 60.00 6.32
N LYS A 845 -41.89 60.29 7.63
CA LYS A 845 -40.67 60.50 8.42
C LYS A 845 -39.92 59.18 8.62
N GLU A 846 -40.64 58.08 8.90
CA GLU A 846 -40.05 56.73 8.97
C GLU A 846 -39.39 56.33 7.64
N ALA A 847 -40.06 56.55 6.51
CA ALA A 847 -39.51 56.31 5.17
C ALA A 847 -38.30 57.21 4.85
N SER A 848 -38.34 58.49 5.20
CA SER A 848 -37.21 59.42 5.03
C SER A 848 -35.98 58.98 5.82
N ILE A 849 -36.14 58.53 7.07
CA ILE A 849 -35.03 58.01 7.88
C ILE A 849 -34.45 56.74 7.23
N VAL A 850 -35.30 55.81 6.79
CA VAL A 850 -34.88 54.57 6.10
C VAL A 850 -34.11 54.87 4.81
N ALA A 851 -34.54 55.86 4.02
CA ALA A 851 -33.83 56.29 2.80
C ALA A 851 -32.46 56.90 3.13
N GLN A 852 -32.40 57.81 4.11
CA GLN A 852 -31.14 58.42 4.55
C GLN A 852 -30.16 57.41 5.15
N MET A 853 -30.66 56.37 5.83
CA MET A 853 -29.81 55.26 6.28
C MET A 853 -29.29 54.46 5.07
N ARG A 854 -30.12 54.12 4.09
CA ARG A 854 -29.68 53.40 2.88
C ARG A 854 -28.56 54.15 2.12
N GLU A 855 -28.68 55.47 2.03
CA GLU A 855 -27.69 56.35 1.39
C GLU A 855 -26.39 56.48 2.21
N LYS A 856 -26.48 56.67 3.53
CA LYS A 856 -25.36 57.14 4.38
C LYS A 856 -24.68 56.03 5.18
N LEU A 857 -24.99 54.77 4.92
CA LEU A 857 -24.42 53.60 5.59
C LEU A 857 -23.23 52.97 4.86
N THR A 858 -22.55 53.76 4.02
CA THR A 858 -21.33 53.38 3.31
C THR A 858 -20.20 54.37 3.61
N THR A 859 -18.96 53.87 3.66
CA THR A 859 -17.75 54.68 3.82
C THR A 859 -16.61 54.04 3.03
N THR A 860 -15.61 54.83 2.64
CA THR A 860 -14.48 54.36 1.83
C THR A 860 -13.19 54.55 2.59
N VAL A 861 -12.43 53.47 2.79
CA VAL A 861 -11.08 53.49 3.37
C VAL A 861 -10.11 52.99 2.31
N LEU A 862 -9.15 53.84 1.91
CA LEU A 862 -8.13 53.56 0.89
C LEU A 862 -8.71 52.94 -0.39
N GLY A 863 -9.74 53.59 -0.95
CA GLY A 863 -10.40 53.19 -2.20
C GLY A 863 -11.34 51.97 -2.10
N ARG A 864 -11.43 51.30 -0.95
CA ARG A 864 -12.34 50.16 -0.74
C ARG A 864 -13.59 50.60 0.05
N GLU A 865 -14.76 50.20 -0.42
CA GLU A 865 -16.05 50.54 0.18
C GLU A 865 -16.45 49.54 1.28
N PHE A 866 -16.82 50.06 2.44
CA PHE A 866 -17.35 49.34 3.59
C PHE A 866 -18.79 49.79 3.85
N LYS A 867 -19.68 48.87 4.27
CA LYS A 867 -21.10 49.16 4.52
C LYS A 867 -21.56 48.50 5.81
N LEU A 868 -22.46 49.14 6.58
CA LEU A 868 -23.11 48.47 7.71
C LEU A 868 -24.18 47.47 7.24
N SER A 869 -24.30 46.37 7.98
CA SER A 869 -25.19 45.27 7.70
C SER A 869 -26.30 45.18 8.75
N ARG A 870 -27.33 44.34 8.52
CA ARG A 870 -28.32 44.07 9.56
C ARG A 870 -27.69 43.40 10.79
N MET A 871 -26.57 42.68 10.65
CA MET A 871 -25.88 42.02 11.77
C MET A 871 -25.29 42.99 12.79
N ASP A 872 -25.17 44.28 12.44
CA ASP A 872 -24.65 45.33 13.32
C ASP A 872 -25.73 45.94 14.22
N VAL A 873 -27.01 45.67 13.95
CA VAL A 873 -28.15 46.17 14.74
C VAL A 873 -28.06 45.92 16.25
N PRO A 874 -27.57 44.77 16.77
CA PRO A 874 -27.46 44.57 18.21
C PRO A 874 -26.53 45.59 18.91
N ASP A 875 -25.47 46.04 18.25
CA ASP A 875 -24.55 47.08 18.77
C ASP A 875 -25.05 48.51 18.51
N LEU A 876 -25.98 48.68 17.56
CA LEU A 876 -26.69 49.94 17.36
C LEU A 876 -27.80 50.11 18.41
N LEU A 877 -28.51 49.03 18.79
CA LEU A 877 -29.61 49.07 19.75
C LEU A 877 -29.16 49.37 21.18
N THR A 878 -27.98 48.91 21.61
CA THR A 878 -27.40 49.27 22.92
C THR A 878 -27.13 50.77 23.07
N ARG A 879 -27.08 51.51 21.95
CA ARG A 879 -26.88 52.97 21.89
C ARG A 879 -28.20 53.74 21.75
N VAL A 880 -29.34 53.07 21.61
CA VAL A 880 -30.67 53.70 21.49
C VAL A 880 -31.26 53.93 22.89
N PRO A 881 -31.56 55.19 23.27
CA PRO A 881 -32.27 55.49 24.52
C PRO A 881 -33.64 54.80 24.60
N LYS A 882 -34.09 54.39 25.80
CA LYS A 882 -35.31 53.57 25.96
C LYS A 882 -36.56 54.28 25.41
N GLU A 883 -36.65 55.59 25.57
CA GLU A 883 -37.72 56.45 25.04
C GLU A 883 -37.72 56.61 23.50
N LYS A 884 -36.69 56.09 22.82
CA LYS A 884 -36.56 56.01 21.36
C LYS A 884 -36.57 54.59 20.82
N MET A 885 -36.69 53.56 21.67
CA MET A 885 -36.59 52.17 21.23
C MET A 885 -37.73 51.79 20.26
N ASP A 886 -38.96 52.16 20.60
CA ASP A 886 -40.16 51.92 19.78
C ASP A 886 -40.16 52.66 18.42
N THR A 887 -39.26 53.63 18.22
CA THR A 887 -39.16 54.42 16.99
C THR A 887 -37.85 54.17 16.24
N VAL A 888 -36.72 54.58 16.82
CA VAL A 888 -35.38 54.41 16.23
C VAL A 888 -34.97 52.94 16.25
N GLY A 889 -35.20 52.23 17.36
CA GLY A 889 -34.92 50.81 17.45
C GLY A 889 -35.76 50.02 16.44
N LYS A 890 -37.06 50.29 16.37
CA LYS A 890 -37.98 49.70 15.37
C LYS A 890 -37.45 49.88 13.94
N ILE A 891 -36.98 51.08 13.58
CA ILE A 891 -36.38 51.37 12.27
C ILE A 891 -35.08 50.58 12.04
N LEU A 892 -34.22 50.45 13.05
CA LEU A 892 -32.99 49.64 12.96
C LEU A 892 -33.31 48.16 12.66
N VAL A 893 -34.26 47.56 13.39
CA VAL A 893 -34.63 46.16 13.24
C VAL A 893 -35.44 45.89 11.97
N LEU A 894 -36.50 46.66 11.71
CA LEU A 894 -37.50 46.40 10.67
C LEU A 894 -37.28 47.18 9.36
N GLY A 895 -36.69 48.38 9.42
CA GLY A 895 -36.65 49.32 8.30
C GLY A 895 -35.86 48.81 7.09
N GLY A 896 -36.29 49.15 5.88
CA GLY A 896 -35.71 48.69 4.60
C GLY A 896 -34.35 49.30 4.21
N TRP A 897 -33.52 49.71 5.15
CA TRP A 897 -32.27 50.45 4.90
C TRP A 897 -31.11 49.57 4.42
N THR A 898 -31.19 48.26 4.64
CA THR A 898 -30.24 47.25 4.14
C THR A 898 -30.99 46.10 3.44
N THR A 899 -30.33 45.42 2.51
CA THR A 899 -30.88 44.30 1.71
C THR A 899 -31.09 43.01 2.52
N MET A 900 -30.69 42.99 3.79
CA MET A 900 -30.93 41.88 4.70
C MET A 900 -32.26 42.05 5.45
N GLU A 901 -33.12 41.04 5.35
CA GLU A 901 -34.39 40.97 6.09
C GLU A 901 -34.20 41.01 7.62
N PRO A 902 -35.19 41.48 8.41
CA PRO A 902 -35.14 41.47 9.86
C PRO A 902 -34.85 40.07 10.44
N SER A 903 -35.40 39.01 9.84
CA SER A 903 -35.20 37.62 10.25
C SER A 903 -33.75 37.12 10.19
N SER A 904 -32.82 37.86 9.57
CA SER A 904 -31.38 37.62 9.72
C SER A 904 -30.87 37.78 11.16
N LEU A 905 -31.53 38.63 11.96
CA LEU A 905 -31.25 38.87 13.37
C LEU A 905 -31.77 37.79 14.33
N ARG A 906 -32.40 36.71 13.83
CA ARG A 906 -32.96 35.63 14.65
C ARG A 906 -31.97 35.05 15.68
N ARG A 907 -30.65 35.11 15.42
CA ARG A 907 -29.61 34.68 16.37
C ARG A 907 -29.57 35.49 17.66
N SER A 908 -29.94 36.77 17.58
CA SER A 908 -29.92 37.74 18.67
C SER A 908 -31.33 38.06 19.20
N TYR A 909 -32.36 37.30 18.80
CA TYR A 909 -33.76 37.69 19.00
C TYR A 909 -34.14 37.87 20.47
N LYS A 910 -33.56 37.10 21.40
CA LYS A 910 -33.78 37.27 22.85
C LYS A 910 -33.29 38.64 23.34
N VAL A 911 -32.00 38.92 23.14
CA VAL A 911 -31.36 40.22 23.47
C VAL A 911 -32.08 41.40 22.82
N ILE A 912 -32.58 41.23 21.58
CA ILE A 912 -33.39 42.27 20.94
C ILE A 912 -34.73 42.42 21.65
N LEU A 913 -35.50 41.35 21.89
CA LEU A 913 -36.81 41.46 22.54
C LEU A 913 -36.74 41.93 24.00
N GLU A 914 -35.64 41.64 24.71
CA GLU A 914 -35.32 42.18 26.04
C GLU A 914 -35.17 43.71 26.00
N LEU A 915 -34.47 44.26 24.99
CA LEU A 915 -34.34 45.71 24.81
C LEU A 915 -35.67 46.41 24.46
N PHE A 916 -36.65 45.69 23.91
CA PHE A 916 -37.98 46.20 23.57
C PHE A 916 -39.06 45.89 24.63
N GLU A 917 -38.69 45.45 25.83
CA GLU A 917 -39.65 45.17 26.89
C GLU A 917 -40.48 46.41 27.27
N GLY A 918 -41.80 46.30 27.05
CA GLY A 918 -42.77 47.38 27.25
C GLY A 918 -42.98 48.32 26.05
N CYS A 919 -42.44 48.02 24.87
CA CYS A 919 -42.66 48.79 23.64
C CYS A 919 -43.84 48.24 22.81
N GLU A 920 -44.64 49.10 22.18
CA GLU A 920 -45.74 48.67 21.29
C GLU A 920 -45.25 47.78 20.13
N SER A 921 -44.03 48.02 19.65
CA SER A 921 -43.41 47.27 18.55
C SER A 921 -42.95 45.84 18.91
N GLN A 922 -43.00 45.42 20.18
CA GLN A 922 -42.30 44.20 20.64
C GLN A 922 -42.80 42.93 19.92
N ASP A 923 -44.11 42.74 19.77
CA ASP A 923 -44.67 41.57 19.06
C ASP A 923 -44.48 41.63 17.54
N ALA A 924 -44.57 42.81 16.91
CA ALA A 924 -44.28 42.98 15.49
C ALA A 924 -42.81 42.65 15.15
N ILE A 925 -41.89 42.98 16.06
CA ILE A 925 -40.47 42.60 15.98
C ILE A 925 -40.31 41.09 16.19
N LYS A 926 -40.97 40.50 17.19
CA LYS A 926 -40.96 39.06 17.47
C LYS A 926 -41.43 38.25 16.25
N GLU A 927 -42.51 38.66 15.59
CA GLU A 927 -42.98 38.05 14.34
C GLU A 927 -41.91 38.18 13.24
N ALA A 928 -41.42 39.39 12.96
CA ALA A 928 -40.47 39.65 11.88
C ALA A 928 -39.11 38.94 12.06
N LEU A 929 -38.66 38.72 13.29
CA LEU A 929 -37.44 37.97 13.62
C LEU A 929 -37.63 36.45 13.47
N LEU A 930 -38.82 35.93 13.81
CA LEU A 930 -39.15 34.51 13.75
C LEU A 930 -39.63 34.06 12.36
N LYS A 931 -40.11 34.99 11.52
CA LYS A 931 -40.47 34.75 10.11
C LYS A 931 -39.33 34.11 9.33
N THR A 932 -39.62 33.07 8.53
CA THR A 932 -38.64 32.32 7.75
C THR A 932 -37.84 33.24 6.82
N MET A 933 -36.51 33.10 6.81
CA MET A 933 -35.66 33.84 5.87
C MET A 933 -35.89 33.33 4.44
N THR A 934 -36.58 34.14 3.62
CA THR A 934 -36.70 33.94 2.18
C THR A 934 -35.60 34.71 1.45
N CYS A 935 -35.04 34.15 0.37
CA CYS A 935 -33.99 34.83 -0.39
C CYS A 935 -34.61 35.70 -1.49
N LYS A 936 -34.61 37.02 -1.30
CA LYS A 936 -35.11 38.00 -2.30
C LYS A 936 -34.07 38.32 -3.39
N ARG A 937 -33.28 37.33 -3.84
CA ARG A 937 -32.39 37.51 -5.00
C ARG A 937 -33.14 37.13 -6.28
N GLU A 938 -33.52 38.16 -7.03
CA GLU A 938 -34.05 38.05 -8.38
C GLU A 938 -32.92 37.71 -9.37
N SER A 939 -31.77 38.37 -9.27
CA SER A 939 -30.59 38.12 -10.11
C SER A 939 -29.65 37.05 -9.52
N GLY A 940 -29.95 35.79 -9.83
CA GLY A 940 -29.08 34.64 -9.58
C GLY A 940 -28.94 34.20 -8.12
N PRO A 941 -28.28 33.06 -7.86
CA PRO A 941 -28.14 32.54 -6.50
C PRO A 941 -27.24 33.43 -5.62
N ASN A 942 -27.41 33.30 -4.31
CA ASN A 942 -26.42 33.75 -3.32
C ASN A 942 -25.25 32.75 -3.22
N ARG A 943 -24.21 33.09 -2.45
CA ARG A 943 -23.02 32.24 -2.18
C ARG A 943 -23.27 30.88 -1.49
N HIS A 944 -24.54 30.53 -1.26
CA HIS A 944 -25.00 29.25 -0.72
C HIS A 944 -25.87 28.47 -1.73
N GLY A 945 -26.09 29.03 -2.93
CA GLY A 945 -26.88 28.44 -4.01
C GLY A 945 -28.38 28.77 -3.96
N HIS A 946 -28.83 29.76 -3.18
CA HIS A 946 -30.27 30.07 -3.05
C HIS A 946 -30.65 31.36 -3.79
N SER A 947 -31.74 31.30 -4.54
CA SER A 947 -32.38 32.43 -5.25
C SER A 947 -33.84 32.60 -4.77
N LEU A 948 -34.59 33.47 -5.43
CA LEU A 948 -36.05 33.54 -5.26
C LEU A 948 -36.76 32.26 -5.71
N GLU A 949 -36.29 31.63 -6.78
CA GLU A 949 -36.81 30.36 -7.34
C GLU A 949 -36.42 29.14 -6.50
N PHE A 950 -35.22 29.16 -5.92
CA PHE A 950 -34.68 28.08 -5.09
C PHE A 950 -34.44 28.56 -3.64
N PRO A 951 -35.50 28.86 -2.88
CA PRO A 951 -35.38 29.25 -1.47
C PRO A 951 -34.78 28.11 -0.64
N TRP A 952 -34.15 28.46 0.49
CA TRP A 952 -33.66 27.46 1.45
C TRP A 952 -34.86 26.70 2.07
N PRO A 953 -34.98 25.37 1.90
CA PRO A 953 -36.21 24.62 2.23
C PRO A 953 -36.32 24.24 3.72
N GLY A 954 -35.44 24.78 4.57
CA GLY A 954 -35.21 24.23 5.90
C GLY A 954 -34.26 23.03 5.87
N PRO A 955 -33.57 22.71 6.98
CA PRO A 955 -32.67 21.56 7.03
C PRO A 955 -33.42 20.22 6.93
N LEU A 956 -34.70 20.15 7.31
CA LEU A 956 -35.56 18.97 7.10
C LEU A 956 -36.12 18.86 5.67
N GLY A 957 -36.19 19.98 4.93
CA GLY A 957 -36.67 20.02 3.54
C GLY A 957 -35.56 19.85 2.49
N TRP A 958 -34.33 19.55 2.90
CA TRP A 958 -33.19 19.40 1.98
C TRP A 958 -33.20 18.02 1.32
N THR A 959 -34.03 17.85 0.28
CA THR A 959 -34.11 16.61 -0.48
C THR A 959 -33.05 16.53 -1.57
N LYS A 960 -32.86 15.34 -2.16
CA LYS A 960 -31.95 15.12 -3.30
C LYS A 960 -32.40 15.91 -4.53
N GLU A 961 -33.70 15.92 -4.78
CA GLU A 961 -34.36 16.59 -5.91
C GLU A 961 -34.17 18.11 -5.81
N TYR A 962 -34.33 18.67 -4.60
CA TYR A 962 -34.00 20.07 -4.34
C TYR A 962 -32.52 20.36 -4.59
N GLN A 963 -31.61 19.50 -4.10
CA GLN A 963 -30.17 19.70 -4.31
C GLN A 963 -29.79 19.66 -5.80
N GLU A 964 -30.36 18.74 -6.59
CA GLU A 964 -30.12 18.62 -8.02
C GLU A 964 -30.71 19.81 -8.82
N ALA A 965 -31.94 20.23 -8.52
CA ALA A 965 -32.56 21.38 -9.17
C ALA A 965 -31.78 22.68 -8.88
N ARG A 966 -31.41 22.89 -7.60
CA ARG A 966 -30.54 24.00 -7.17
C ARG A 966 -29.19 24.00 -7.89
N LEU A 967 -28.57 22.83 -8.06
CA LEU A 967 -27.27 22.72 -8.73
C LEU A 967 -27.37 23.01 -10.24
N LYS A 968 -28.43 22.55 -10.92
CA LYS A 968 -28.69 22.91 -12.32
C LYS A 968 -28.90 24.42 -12.53
N ALA A 969 -29.45 25.11 -11.52
CA ALA A 969 -29.64 26.56 -11.52
C ALA A 969 -28.44 27.38 -10.98
N THR A 970 -27.33 26.74 -10.60
CA THR A 970 -26.16 27.42 -10.02
C THR A 970 -25.03 27.52 -11.05
N PRO A 971 -24.56 28.74 -11.41
CA PRO A 971 -23.45 28.90 -12.35
C PRO A 971 -22.16 28.20 -11.90
N ALA A 972 -21.46 27.57 -12.85
CA ALA A 972 -20.23 26.82 -12.61
C ALA A 972 -19.18 27.67 -11.86
N GLY A 973 -18.46 27.04 -10.92
CA GLY A 973 -17.44 27.69 -10.09
C GLY A 973 -17.94 28.41 -8.83
N THR A 974 -19.24 28.69 -8.68
CA THR A 974 -19.73 29.57 -7.59
C THR A 974 -19.93 28.89 -6.21
N ALA A 975 -19.95 27.55 -6.12
CA ALA A 975 -19.98 26.82 -4.85
C ALA A 975 -19.49 25.37 -4.97
N ASP A 976 -18.69 24.92 -4.00
CA ASP A 976 -18.34 23.50 -3.78
C ASP A 976 -19.60 22.72 -3.30
N PRO A 977 -20.15 21.77 -4.10
CA PRO A 977 -21.34 21.01 -3.72
C PRO A 977 -21.08 20.03 -2.57
N GLU A 978 -19.88 19.47 -2.53
CA GLU A 978 -19.47 18.34 -1.69
C GLU A 978 -19.24 18.79 -0.25
N ARG A 979 -18.75 20.03 -0.06
CA ARG A 979 -18.64 20.69 1.24
C ARG A 979 -19.99 21.08 1.83
N TRP A 980 -20.99 21.40 0.99
CA TRP A 980 -22.34 21.73 1.46
C TRP A 980 -23.17 20.48 1.79
N ARG A 981 -23.11 19.42 0.99
CA ARG A 981 -23.76 18.13 1.32
C ARG A 981 -23.34 17.66 2.72
N ARG A 982 -22.02 17.57 2.95
CA ARG A 982 -21.38 17.22 4.23
C ARG A 982 -21.60 18.23 5.37
N ALA A 983 -22.21 19.39 5.12
CA ALA A 983 -22.60 20.34 6.16
C ALA A 983 -24.09 20.19 6.53
N VAL A 984 -24.94 19.89 5.55
CA VAL A 984 -26.36 19.63 5.77
C VAL A 984 -26.56 18.27 6.43
N GLU A 985 -25.93 17.21 5.95
CA GLU A 985 -26.04 15.84 6.51
C GLU A 985 -25.78 15.83 8.03
N ARG A 986 -24.67 16.42 8.49
CA ARG A 986 -24.35 16.56 9.92
C ARG A 986 -25.33 17.46 10.69
N SER A 987 -25.98 18.42 10.04
CA SER A 987 -27.02 19.24 10.66
C SER A 987 -28.32 18.46 10.84
N CYS A 988 -28.68 17.62 9.85
CA CYS A 988 -29.85 16.73 9.91
C CYS A 988 -29.65 15.61 10.93
N GLU A 989 -28.47 14.99 10.97
CA GLU A 989 -28.07 13.99 11.96
C GLU A 989 -28.15 14.55 13.39
N TRP A 990 -27.62 15.75 13.62
CA TRP A 990 -27.67 16.41 14.93
C TRP A 990 -29.10 16.74 15.37
N MET A 991 -29.95 17.30 14.49
CA MET A 991 -31.36 17.53 14.81
C MET A 991 -32.13 16.24 15.08
N ARG A 992 -31.83 15.16 14.34
CA ARG A 992 -32.45 13.85 14.55
C ARG A 992 -32.12 13.33 15.95
N LYS A 993 -30.84 13.37 16.35
CA LYS A 993 -30.38 13.02 17.70
C LYS A 993 -31.04 13.85 18.81
N CYS A 994 -31.17 15.16 18.66
CA CYS A 994 -31.91 15.98 19.64
C CYS A 994 -33.41 15.63 19.71
N THR A 995 -34.01 15.21 18.59
CA THR A 995 -35.43 14.81 18.54
C THR A 995 -35.63 13.42 19.19
N GLU A 996 -34.72 12.48 18.93
CA GLU A 996 -34.66 11.15 19.55
C GLU A 996 -34.42 11.24 21.08
N ALA A 997 -33.64 12.22 21.53
CA ALA A 997 -33.40 12.50 22.95
C ALA A 997 -34.54 13.26 23.67
N GLY A 998 -35.59 13.67 22.96
CA GLY A 998 -36.69 14.46 23.53
C GLY A 998 -36.32 15.90 23.92
N GLU A 999 -35.18 16.42 23.45
CA GLU A 999 -34.73 17.77 23.77
C GLU A 999 -35.49 18.84 22.98
N VAL A 1000 -35.81 19.97 23.62
CA VAL A 1000 -36.36 21.14 22.94
C VAL A 1000 -35.28 21.75 22.04
N LEU A 1001 -35.40 21.48 20.72
CA LEU A 1001 -34.44 21.85 19.67
C LEU A 1001 -33.84 23.27 19.86
N PRO A 1002 -32.54 23.38 20.17
CA PRO A 1002 -31.87 24.68 20.24
C PRO A 1002 -31.88 25.37 18.87
N PRO A 1003 -31.94 26.71 18.81
CA PRO A 1003 -31.79 27.43 17.55
C PRO A 1003 -30.45 27.05 16.89
N ILE A 1004 -30.54 26.72 15.58
CA ILE A 1004 -29.64 25.93 14.70
C ILE A 1004 -28.13 26.30 14.70
N THR A 1005 -27.69 27.28 15.49
CA THR A 1005 -26.40 27.96 15.34
C THR A 1005 -25.33 27.60 16.36
N ARG A 1006 -25.58 26.69 17.32
CA ARG A 1006 -24.52 26.20 18.25
C ARG A 1006 -23.38 25.43 17.54
N VAL A 1007 -23.66 24.84 16.37
CA VAL A 1007 -22.72 24.04 15.54
C VAL A 1007 -21.44 24.80 15.13
N LYS A 1008 -21.39 26.14 15.25
CA LYS A 1008 -20.19 26.96 14.92
C LYS A 1008 -19.26 27.32 16.09
N ARG A 1009 -19.53 26.88 17.33
CA ARG A 1009 -18.66 27.15 18.51
C ARG A 1009 -18.24 25.89 19.29
N ALA A 1010 -18.52 24.70 18.76
CA ALA A 1010 -17.94 23.43 19.22
C ALA A 1010 -16.87 22.97 18.23
N ARG A 1011 -15.81 23.79 18.11
CA ARG A 1011 -14.63 23.63 17.27
C ARG A 1011 -13.50 24.48 17.84
#